data_AF-A0A367LJZ9-F1
#
_entry.id   AF-A0A367LJZ9-F1
#
_cell.length_a   1.000
_cell.length_b   1.000
_cell.length_c   1.000
_cell.angle_alpha   90.00
_cell.angle_beta   90.00
_cell.angle_gamma   90.00
#
_symmetry.space_group_name_H-M   'P 1'
#
loop_
_entity.id
_entity.type
_entity.pdbx_description
1 polymer ?
#
loop_
_entity_poly.entity_id
_entity_poly.type
_entity_poly.pdbx_seq_one_letter_code
_entity_poly.pdbx_strand_id
1 'polypeptide(L)'
;MSAQALASGPSQVAAFKDKEKPMAVRTSNIVAARAVADAIRTSLGPRGMDKMIRSGKGETIITNDGHTMLKSMSVMHPTAKMLVNLAGAQDVEAGDGTTSVVVICGSLLGAADRLLSKGIHPSVISEAFQRAAAAAVEVLHDMSQPITLNDTASLLQAANTSLSSKIVSQYSNLLGPMAVNSVTKTIDLRNAENVDLKNIRIVKKVGGTIEDSELVDGLVLNQPVLKNAGGPIRMDKARIGLIQFQLSPPKPDMENTIQVNDYRQMDKIVKEERMYLLNMAKKIKKAKCNVLLIQKSILRDAVNDLSLHFLAKLGIMAIKDIERDEVEFICKSTGCKPIADIDSFTEDKLGAADVVEEVESAGSRMVKVTGTKTTGKTVSVVVRGANSLILEEAERSLHDALCVVRCLVKKKALIAGGGAAEIEMAAQLSKRARSLSGTEAICWKAFADAMEVVPTTLAENAGLNSIKVVTDLRHRHEMGEKNAGVSIKSGGVNTNMSKEKVLQPLLVSTSAVELAAETVKMILRIDDIALTRHNEPSLVSIMDDALFGDGSEALTAAMKRMFTLQEMRAMRMHDVHTRYQAALAEARARHIAQYKESQKRMETRRAYYIAKVASHVQRRRDLETKVKDMVERMGMELVKIEELMTAGYDGREAEAKKAIAEEEK
;
A
#
# COMPACT_ATOMS: atom_id res chain seq x y z
N MET A 1 -76.27 -25.79 -36.67
CA MET A 1 -74.97 -25.90 -35.98
C MET A 1 -74.32 -24.54 -36.00
N SER A 2 -74.59 -23.79 -34.94
CA SER A 2 -74.05 -22.47 -34.62
C SER A 2 -74.23 -22.32 -33.11
N ALA A 3 -73.21 -21.78 -32.44
CA ALA A 3 -73.29 -20.83 -31.32
C ALA A 3 -72.11 -20.97 -30.34
N GLN A 4 -71.54 -19.81 -30.02
CA GLN A 4 -70.58 -19.51 -28.96
C GLN A 4 -71.25 -19.41 -27.57
N ALA A 5 -70.46 -19.56 -26.48
CA ALA A 5 -70.48 -18.81 -25.20
C ALA A 5 -69.37 -19.39 -24.26
N LEU A 6 -68.33 -18.64 -23.82
CA LEU A 6 -68.22 -17.83 -22.58
C LEU A 6 -68.70 -18.58 -21.31
N ALA A 7 -68.03 -18.69 -20.15
CA ALA A 7 -66.79 -18.14 -19.57
C ALA A 7 -66.51 -18.83 -18.19
N SER A 8 -65.25 -18.93 -17.72
CA SER A 8 -64.90 -18.88 -16.27
C SER A 8 -63.38 -18.85 -15.98
N GLY A 9 -62.86 -17.68 -15.57
CA GLY A 9 -61.90 -17.48 -14.44
C GLY A 9 -60.40 -17.85 -14.58
N PRO A 10 -59.45 -16.93 -14.26
CA PRO A 10 -58.01 -17.21 -14.30
C PRO A 10 -57.53 -17.84 -12.99
N SER A 11 -57.10 -19.10 -13.01
CA SER A 11 -56.27 -19.66 -11.95
C SER A 11 -54.91 -18.96 -11.99
N GLN A 12 -54.57 -18.29 -10.89
CA GLN A 12 -53.27 -17.68 -10.64
C GLN A 12 -52.16 -18.70 -10.94
N VAL A 13 -51.49 -18.52 -12.07
CA VAL A 13 -50.20 -19.14 -12.33
C VAL A 13 -49.23 -18.45 -11.38
N ALA A 14 -49.02 -19.04 -10.21
CA ALA A 14 -47.87 -18.74 -9.37
C ALA A 14 -46.63 -18.97 -10.23
N ALA A 15 -46.07 -17.89 -10.75
CA ALA A 15 -44.88 -17.91 -11.57
C ALA A 15 -43.73 -18.50 -10.75
N PHE A 16 -43.44 -19.78 -10.99
CA PHE A 16 -42.20 -20.43 -10.57
C PHE A 16 -41.08 -19.80 -11.42
N LYS A 17 -40.58 -18.64 -10.99
CA LYS A 17 -39.32 -18.07 -11.47
C LYS A 17 -38.20 -18.83 -10.79
N ASP A 18 -37.22 -19.31 -11.56
CA ASP A 18 -35.94 -19.83 -11.06
C ASP A 18 -35.19 -18.74 -10.26
N LYS A 19 -35.60 -18.53 -9.00
CA LYS A 19 -35.05 -17.53 -8.07
C LYS A 19 -33.67 -17.95 -7.51
N GLU A 20 -33.23 -19.18 -7.77
CA GLU A 20 -32.01 -19.73 -7.20
C GLU A 20 -30.75 -19.10 -7.80
N LYS A 21 -30.73 -18.85 -9.12
CA LYS A 21 -29.53 -18.32 -9.79
C LYS A 21 -29.13 -16.92 -9.27
N PRO A 22 -30.03 -15.93 -9.16
CA PRO A 22 -29.64 -14.61 -8.64
C PRO A 22 -29.23 -14.62 -7.17
N MET A 23 -29.86 -15.46 -6.36
CA MET A 23 -29.53 -15.59 -4.94
C MET A 23 -28.15 -16.22 -4.76
N ALA A 24 -27.85 -17.28 -5.52
CA ALA A 24 -26.55 -17.94 -5.50
C ALA A 24 -25.40 -17.01 -5.92
N VAL A 25 -25.60 -16.16 -6.94
CA VAL A 25 -24.62 -15.16 -7.37
C VAL A 25 -24.32 -14.17 -6.24
N ARG A 26 -25.35 -13.66 -5.56
CA ARG A 26 -25.19 -12.71 -4.45
C ARG A 26 -24.45 -13.33 -3.28
N THR A 27 -24.80 -14.56 -2.88
CA THR A 27 -24.10 -15.28 -1.82
C THR A 27 -22.65 -15.54 -2.21
N SER A 28 -22.37 -15.94 -3.45
CA SER A 28 -21.01 -16.13 -3.96
C SER A 28 -20.18 -14.83 -3.88
N ASN A 29 -20.75 -13.71 -4.32
CA ASN A 29 -20.12 -12.39 -4.22
C ASN A 29 -19.79 -12.01 -2.78
N ILE A 30 -20.74 -12.22 -1.85
CA ILE A 30 -20.57 -11.92 -0.43
C ILE A 30 -19.46 -12.79 0.18
N VAL A 31 -19.47 -14.10 -0.09
CA VAL A 31 -18.45 -15.03 0.44
C VAL A 31 -17.06 -14.65 -0.06
N ALA A 32 -16.91 -14.35 -1.36
CA ALA A 32 -15.64 -13.94 -1.93
C ALA A 32 -15.13 -12.62 -1.33
N ALA A 33 -16.00 -11.62 -1.18
CA ALA A 33 -15.66 -10.34 -0.56
C ALA A 33 -15.28 -10.48 0.92
N ARG A 34 -16.04 -11.28 1.69
CA ARG A 34 -15.76 -11.56 3.09
C ARG A 34 -14.43 -12.27 3.29
N ALA A 35 -14.11 -13.25 2.45
CA ALA A 35 -12.83 -13.95 2.53
C ALA A 35 -11.63 -13.00 2.37
N VAL A 36 -11.76 -11.98 1.52
CA VAL A 36 -10.73 -10.94 1.38
C VAL A 36 -10.70 -10.02 2.59
N ALA A 37 -11.84 -9.61 3.13
CA ALA A 37 -11.89 -8.80 4.34
C ALA A 37 -11.25 -9.54 5.55
N ASP A 38 -11.52 -10.84 5.71
CA ASP A 38 -10.96 -11.67 6.77
C ASP A 38 -9.43 -11.82 6.66
N ALA A 39 -8.89 -11.86 5.43
CA ALA A 39 -7.44 -11.91 5.22
C ALA A 39 -6.71 -10.65 5.72
N ILE A 40 -7.33 -9.48 5.56
CA ILE A 40 -6.76 -8.18 5.96
C ILE A 40 -7.09 -7.85 7.42
N ARG A 41 -8.17 -8.41 7.99
CA ARG A 41 -8.63 -8.17 9.37
C ARG A 41 -7.51 -8.33 10.41
N THR A 42 -6.62 -9.30 10.20
CA THR A 42 -5.46 -9.56 11.09
C THR A 42 -4.37 -8.48 11.07
N SER A 43 -4.44 -7.51 10.16
CA SER A 43 -3.55 -6.34 10.09
C SER A 43 -4.17 -5.09 10.72
N LEU A 44 -5.43 -5.15 11.17
CA LEU A 44 -6.10 -3.97 11.75
C LEU A 44 -5.57 -3.63 13.16
N GLY A 45 -5.20 -2.37 13.36
CA GLY A 45 -4.87 -1.79 14.65
C GLY A 45 -3.39 -1.90 15.05
N PRO A 46 -2.99 -1.31 16.21
CA PRO A 46 -1.58 -1.24 16.63
C PRO A 46 -0.88 -2.58 16.89
N ARG A 47 -1.63 -3.67 17.10
CA ARG A 47 -1.11 -5.04 17.22
C ARG A 47 -1.41 -5.89 15.98
N GLY A 48 -1.82 -5.26 14.88
CA GLY A 48 -1.99 -5.91 13.60
C GLY A 48 -0.67 -6.47 13.08
N MET A 49 -0.73 -7.62 12.42
CA MET A 49 0.45 -8.26 11.86
C MET A 49 0.70 -7.81 10.42
N ASP A 50 1.95 -7.49 10.10
CA ASP A 50 2.38 -7.18 8.74
C ASP A 50 2.24 -8.41 7.83
N LYS A 51 1.95 -8.18 6.55
CA LYS A 51 1.89 -9.22 5.54
C LYS A 51 3.09 -9.13 4.61
N MET A 52 3.76 -10.26 4.44
CA MET A 52 4.80 -10.44 3.43
C MET A 52 4.15 -10.97 2.15
N ILE A 53 4.22 -10.19 1.08
CA ILE A 53 3.69 -10.53 -0.24
C ILE A 53 4.88 -10.71 -1.19
N ARG A 54 4.96 -11.87 -1.84
CA ARG A 54 5.97 -12.12 -2.88
C ARG A 54 5.31 -12.09 -4.25
N SER A 55 5.72 -11.16 -5.08
CA SER A 55 5.30 -11.05 -6.47
C SER A 55 5.83 -12.23 -7.30
N GLY A 56 5.18 -12.52 -8.43
CA GLY A 56 5.62 -13.57 -9.37
C GLY A 56 7.04 -13.35 -9.93
N LYS A 57 7.52 -12.09 -9.92
CA LYS A 57 8.89 -11.72 -10.31
C LYS A 57 9.95 -11.97 -9.21
N GLY A 58 9.53 -12.40 -8.02
CA GLY A 58 10.41 -12.64 -6.87
C GLY A 58 10.62 -11.42 -5.95
N GLU A 59 10.08 -10.26 -6.29
CA GLU A 59 10.06 -9.07 -5.44
C GLU A 59 9.19 -9.32 -4.19
N THR A 60 9.72 -8.99 -3.01
CA THR A 60 9.04 -9.14 -1.73
C THR A 60 8.68 -7.78 -1.18
N ILE A 61 7.42 -7.59 -0.79
CA ILE A 61 6.93 -6.39 -0.12
C ILE A 61 6.41 -6.81 1.25
N ILE A 62 6.77 -6.06 2.28
CA ILE A 62 6.24 -6.22 3.63
C ILE A 62 5.42 -4.97 3.91
N THR A 63 4.15 -5.17 4.28
CA THR A 63 3.23 -4.05 4.49
C THR A 63 2.16 -4.35 5.52
N ASN A 64 1.79 -3.32 6.28
CA ASN A 64 0.58 -3.29 7.10
C ASN A 64 -0.59 -2.57 6.42
N ASP A 65 -0.31 -1.71 5.44
CA ASP A 65 -1.33 -0.95 4.72
C ASP A 65 -2.22 -1.85 3.87
N GLY A 66 -3.53 -1.79 4.13
CA GLY A 66 -4.56 -2.60 3.47
C GLY A 66 -4.69 -2.31 1.98
N HIS A 67 -4.49 -1.06 1.53
CA HIS A 67 -4.56 -0.74 0.10
C HIS A 67 -3.39 -1.37 -0.65
N THR A 68 -2.16 -1.18 -0.17
CA THR A 68 -0.96 -1.79 -0.74
C THR A 68 -1.06 -3.31 -0.77
N MET A 69 -1.53 -3.92 0.33
CA MET A 69 -1.77 -5.37 0.39
C MET A 69 -2.70 -5.85 -0.73
N LEU A 70 -3.87 -5.22 -0.85
CA LEU A 70 -4.89 -5.57 -1.83
C LEU A 70 -4.44 -5.35 -3.28
N LYS A 71 -3.66 -4.30 -3.53
CA LYS A 71 -3.12 -3.98 -4.85
C LYS A 71 -2.04 -4.97 -5.29
N SER A 72 -1.23 -5.44 -4.34
CA SER A 72 -0.18 -6.45 -4.61
C SER A 72 -0.74 -7.88 -4.67
N MET A 73 -1.92 -8.13 -4.10
CA MET A 73 -2.59 -9.43 -4.20
C MET A 73 -3.26 -9.61 -5.57
N SER A 74 -2.99 -10.74 -6.23
CA SER A 74 -3.65 -11.13 -7.47
C SER A 74 -5.06 -11.67 -7.19
N VAL A 75 -6.03 -10.77 -7.12
CA VAL A 75 -7.43 -11.11 -6.86
C VAL A 75 -8.17 -11.44 -8.17
N MET A 76 -8.67 -12.67 -8.29
CA MET A 76 -9.38 -13.13 -9.50
C MET A 76 -10.87 -12.77 -9.53
N HIS A 77 -11.53 -12.77 -8.36
CA HIS A 77 -12.98 -12.56 -8.29
C HIS A 77 -13.35 -11.08 -8.48
N PRO A 78 -14.30 -10.73 -9.37
CA PRO A 78 -14.66 -9.33 -9.65
C PRO A 78 -15.06 -8.52 -8.41
N THR A 79 -15.88 -9.10 -7.53
CA THR A 79 -16.32 -8.45 -6.27
C THR A 79 -15.15 -8.15 -5.34
N ALA A 80 -14.15 -9.04 -5.31
CA ALA A 80 -12.98 -8.82 -4.49
C ALA A 80 -12.08 -7.71 -5.09
N LYS A 81 -12.06 -7.55 -6.42
CA LYS A 81 -11.45 -6.38 -7.08
C LYS A 81 -12.18 -5.08 -6.74
N MET A 82 -13.51 -5.11 -6.51
CA MET A 82 -14.24 -3.95 -6.01
C MET A 82 -13.74 -3.52 -4.62
N LEU A 83 -13.35 -4.46 -3.74
CA LEU A 83 -12.74 -4.13 -2.45
C LEU A 83 -11.34 -3.49 -2.60
N VAL A 84 -10.56 -3.90 -3.61
CA VAL A 84 -9.28 -3.23 -3.94
C VAL A 84 -9.53 -1.77 -4.31
N ASN A 85 -10.54 -1.51 -5.14
CA ASN A 85 -10.92 -0.15 -5.54
C ASN A 85 -11.48 0.66 -4.36
N LEU A 86 -12.24 0.04 -3.46
CA LEU A 86 -12.74 0.65 -2.23
C LEU A 86 -11.57 1.12 -1.34
N ALA A 87 -10.58 0.25 -1.10
CA ALA A 87 -9.40 0.63 -0.34
C ALA A 87 -8.62 1.78 -1.03
N GLY A 88 -8.55 1.77 -2.37
CA GLY A 88 -7.91 2.84 -3.14
C GLY A 88 -8.67 4.17 -3.07
N ALA A 89 -10.00 4.15 -3.06
CA ALA A 89 -10.80 5.36 -2.88
C ALA A 89 -10.59 5.99 -1.49
N GLN A 90 -10.54 5.16 -0.45
CA GLN A 90 -10.23 5.60 0.92
C GLN A 90 -8.82 6.17 1.03
N ASP A 91 -7.84 5.55 0.36
CA ASP A 91 -6.44 6.02 0.32
C ASP A 91 -6.32 7.42 -0.33
N VAL A 92 -7.02 7.63 -1.44
CA VAL A 92 -7.00 8.94 -2.13
C VAL A 92 -7.69 10.03 -1.30
N GLU A 93 -8.87 9.75 -0.75
CA GLU A 93 -9.70 10.76 -0.08
C GLU A 93 -9.18 11.12 1.31
N ALA A 94 -8.97 10.09 2.13
CA ALA A 94 -8.50 10.24 3.51
C ALA A 94 -7.00 9.89 3.61
N GLY A 95 -6.57 8.76 3.03
CA GLY A 95 -5.19 8.26 3.13
C GLY A 95 -4.85 7.60 4.47
N ASP A 96 -5.88 7.27 5.24
CA ASP A 96 -5.82 6.36 6.39
C ASP A 96 -7.14 5.57 6.45
N GLY A 97 -7.16 4.47 7.21
CA GLY A 97 -8.35 3.62 7.37
C GLY A 97 -8.61 2.70 6.18
N THR A 98 -7.63 2.47 5.30
CA THR A 98 -7.71 1.56 4.14
C THR A 98 -8.06 0.13 4.54
N THR A 99 -7.56 -0.34 5.68
CA THR A 99 -7.92 -1.64 6.26
C THR A 99 -9.32 -1.61 6.88
N SER A 100 -9.64 -0.56 7.65
CA SER A 100 -10.93 -0.43 8.35
C SER A 100 -12.11 -0.43 7.38
N VAL A 101 -12.02 0.30 6.26
CA VAL A 101 -13.10 0.38 5.27
C VAL A 101 -13.43 -0.99 4.67
N VAL A 102 -12.42 -1.83 4.43
CA VAL A 102 -12.62 -3.17 3.87
C VAL A 102 -13.23 -4.12 4.91
N VAL A 103 -12.78 -4.04 6.16
CA VAL A 103 -13.33 -4.84 7.27
C VAL A 103 -14.79 -4.48 7.56
N ILE A 104 -15.12 -3.17 7.59
CA ILE A 104 -16.50 -2.68 7.75
C ILE A 104 -17.37 -3.18 6.59
N CYS A 105 -16.89 -3.04 5.35
CA CYS A 105 -17.60 -3.54 4.17
C CYS A 105 -17.86 -5.06 4.25
N GLY A 106 -16.86 -5.86 4.67
CA GLY A 106 -17.02 -7.30 4.86
C GLY A 106 -18.06 -7.66 5.94
N SER A 107 -18.08 -6.93 7.04
CA SER A 107 -19.08 -7.09 8.11
C SER A 107 -20.49 -6.73 7.64
N LEU A 108 -20.64 -5.61 6.92
CA LEU A 108 -21.92 -5.19 6.34
C LEU A 108 -22.45 -6.22 5.32
N LEU A 109 -21.59 -6.81 4.50
CA LEU A 109 -21.98 -7.90 3.60
C LEU A 109 -22.42 -9.15 4.36
N GLY A 110 -21.76 -9.50 5.47
CA GLY A 110 -22.18 -10.58 6.35
C GLY A 110 -23.51 -10.30 7.06
N ALA A 111 -23.78 -9.05 7.43
CA ALA A 111 -25.07 -8.62 7.95
C ALA A 111 -26.16 -8.72 6.87
N ALA A 112 -25.87 -8.28 5.64
CA ALA A 112 -26.77 -8.40 4.51
C ALA A 112 -27.12 -9.86 4.19
N ASP A 113 -26.15 -10.78 4.22
CA ASP A 113 -26.38 -12.22 3.99
C ASP A 113 -27.39 -12.81 4.99
N ARG A 114 -27.29 -12.42 6.28
CA ARG A 114 -28.26 -12.80 7.32
C ARG A 114 -29.65 -12.20 7.12
N LEU A 115 -29.78 -11.09 6.41
CA LEU A 115 -31.06 -10.46 6.09
C LEU A 115 -31.66 -11.07 4.81
N LEU A 116 -30.82 -11.44 3.84
CA LEU A 116 -31.22 -12.15 2.63
C LEU A 116 -31.78 -13.53 2.97
N SER A 117 -31.16 -14.26 3.90
CA SER A 117 -31.66 -15.56 4.36
C SER A 117 -33.01 -15.48 5.08
N LYS A 118 -33.36 -14.31 5.63
CA LYS A 118 -34.68 -14.01 6.20
C LYS A 118 -35.72 -13.60 5.14
N GLY A 119 -35.35 -13.58 3.87
CA GLY A 119 -36.25 -13.26 2.75
C GLY A 119 -36.46 -11.76 2.49
N ILE A 120 -35.63 -10.88 3.07
CA ILE A 120 -35.73 -9.43 2.82
C ILE A 120 -35.18 -9.13 1.43
N HIS A 121 -35.91 -8.34 0.64
CA HIS A 121 -35.49 -7.99 -0.72
C HIS A 121 -34.17 -7.16 -0.69
N PRO A 122 -33.18 -7.50 -1.54
CA PRO A 122 -31.87 -6.84 -1.56
C PRO A 122 -31.91 -5.31 -1.74
N SER A 123 -32.83 -4.80 -2.57
CA SER A 123 -32.98 -3.34 -2.76
C SER A 123 -33.35 -2.63 -1.45
N VAL A 124 -34.25 -3.22 -0.66
CA VAL A 124 -34.66 -2.68 0.64
C VAL A 124 -33.49 -2.65 1.61
N ILE A 125 -32.68 -3.71 1.64
CA ILE A 125 -31.45 -3.76 2.46
C ILE A 125 -30.49 -2.65 2.02
N SER A 126 -30.26 -2.50 0.71
CA SER A 126 -29.31 -1.50 0.20
C SER A 126 -29.74 -0.06 0.50
N GLU A 127 -31.02 0.25 0.37
CA GLU A 127 -31.56 1.59 0.66
C GLU A 127 -31.60 1.88 2.16
N ALA A 128 -31.91 0.87 2.98
CA ALA A 128 -31.88 1.00 4.42
C ALA A 128 -30.45 1.22 4.93
N PHE A 129 -29.46 0.51 4.39
CA PHE A 129 -28.05 0.70 4.74
C PHE A 129 -27.52 2.07 4.33
N GLN A 130 -27.96 2.60 3.18
CA GLN A 130 -27.58 3.96 2.77
C GLN A 130 -28.14 5.03 3.71
N ARG A 131 -29.40 4.89 4.14
CA ARG A 131 -30.00 5.80 5.14
C ARG A 131 -29.35 5.65 6.52
N ALA A 132 -29.03 4.43 6.93
CA ALA A 132 -28.31 4.17 8.18
C ALA A 132 -26.90 4.78 8.16
N ALA A 133 -26.19 4.71 7.03
CA ALA A 133 -24.88 5.34 6.86
C ALA A 133 -24.95 6.87 6.97
N ALA A 134 -25.94 7.52 6.35
CA ALA A 134 -26.14 8.96 6.49
C ALA A 134 -26.41 9.36 7.95
N ALA A 135 -27.27 8.62 8.65
CA ALA A 135 -27.52 8.83 10.08
C ALA A 135 -26.27 8.56 10.96
N ALA A 136 -25.40 7.62 10.56
CA ALA A 136 -24.15 7.35 11.25
C ALA A 136 -23.16 8.52 11.12
N VAL A 137 -23.08 9.13 9.93
CA VAL A 137 -22.26 10.32 9.68
C VAL A 137 -22.71 11.50 10.55
N GLU A 138 -24.02 11.71 10.73
CA GLU A 138 -24.53 12.72 11.68
C GLU A 138 -24.02 12.47 13.11
N VAL A 139 -24.09 11.22 13.59
CA VAL A 139 -23.59 10.85 14.93
C VAL A 139 -22.09 11.11 15.07
N LEU A 140 -21.29 10.84 14.02
CA LEU A 140 -19.86 11.14 14.01
C LEU A 140 -19.60 12.65 14.08
N HIS A 141 -20.40 13.46 13.39
CA HIS A 141 -20.32 14.93 13.46
C HIS A 141 -20.64 15.43 14.89
N ASP A 142 -21.67 14.89 15.53
CA ASP A 142 -22.07 15.26 16.90
C ASP A 142 -21.05 14.86 17.97
N MET A 143 -20.27 13.80 17.73
CA MET A 143 -19.16 13.38 18.61
C MET A 143 -17.91 14.24 18.42
N SER A 144 -17.76 14.88 17.27
CA SER A 144 -16.50 15.47 16.85
C SER A 144 -16.08 16.69 17.67
N GLN A 145 -14.77 16.79 17.92
CA GLN A 145 -14.14 17.90 18.60
C GLN A 145 -13.48 18.81 17.55
N PRO A 146 -13.94 20.05 17.38
CA PRO A 146 -13.35 20.96 16.40
C PRO A 146 -11.94 21.39 16.84
N ILE A 147 -11.03 21.50 15.89
CA ILE A 147 -9.64 21.88 16.12
C ILE A 147 -9.23 23.10 15.30
N THR A 148 -8.23 23.83 15.80
CA THR A 148 -7.57 24.90 15.05
C THR A 148 -6.25 24.41 14.47
N LEU A 149 -5.93 24.82 13.23
CA LEU A 149 -4.69 24.38 12.55
C LEU A 149 -3.39 24.89 13.22
N ASN A 150 -3.48 25.89 14.09
CA ASN A 150 -2.34 26.36 14.88
C ASN A 150 -2.01 25.45 16.06
N ASP A 151 -2.89 24.49 16.40
CA ASP A 151 -2.64 23.54 17.49
C ASP A 151 -1.76 22.39 16.99
N THR A 152 -0.45 22.63 16.99
CA THR A 152 0.56 21.64 16.60
C THR A 152 0.54 20.40 17.50
N ALA A 153 0.10 20.51 18.75
CA ALA A 153 0.05 19.38 19.68
C ALA A 153 -1.03 18.37 19.27
N SER A 154 -2.22 18.84 18.90
CA SER A 154 -3.30 17.96 18.42
C SER A 154 -2.97 17.33 17.06
N LEU A 155 -2.36 18.09 16.14
CA LEU A 155 -1.90 17.55 14.85
C LEU A 155 -0.84 16.45 15.02
N LEU A 156 0.10 16.66 15.95
CA LEU A 156 1.15 15.70 16.27
C LEU A 156 0.58 14.44 16.92
N GLN A 157 -0.43 14.56 17.78
CA GLN A 157 -1.10 13.41 18.38
C GLN A 157 -1.82 12.56 17.32
N ALA A 158 -2.53 13.19 16.38
CA ALA A 158 -3.18 12.47 15.28
C ALA A 158 -2.18 11.76 14.37
N ALA A 159 -1.09 12.45 13.98
CA ALA A 159 -0.03 11.85 13.16
C ALA A 159 0.66 10.66 13.86
N ASN A 160 0.98 10.81 15.16
CA ASN A 160 1.59 9.74 15.95
C ASN A 160 0.66 8.53 16.13
N THR A 161 -0.66 8.78 16.24
CA THR A 161 -1.65 7.71 16.35
C THR A 161 -1.66 6.85 15.09
N SER A 162 -1.65 7.47 13.91
CA SER A 162 -1.61 6.75 12.62
C SER A 162 -0.32 5.95 12.42
N LEU A 163 0.83 6.50 12.83
CA LEU A 163 2.12 5.81 12.74
C LEU A 163 2.27 4.64 13.74
N SER A 164 1.44 4.58 14.78
CA SER A 164 1.62 3.65 15.90
C SER A 164 1.46 2.17 15.54
N SER A 165 0.73 1.85 14.47
CA SER A 165 0.54 0.47 14.00
C SER A 165 1.58 0.00 12.99
N LYS A 166 2.49 0.87 12.56
CA LYS A 166 3.46 0.59 11.50
C LYS A 166 4.81 0.15 12.07
N ILE A 167 5.67 -0.40 11.21
CA ILE A 167 7.06 -0.77 11.56
C ILE A 167 7.82 0.45 12.10
N VAL A 168 7.50 1.65 11.62
CA VAL A 168 8.12 2.92 12.05
C VAL A 168 7.55 3.48 13.36
N SER A 169 6.70 2.74 14.07
CA SER A 169 6.06 3.19 15.32
C SER A 169 7.08 3.65 16.38
N GLN A 170 8.24 3.00 16.46
CA GLN A 170 9.34 3.38 17.36
C GLN A 170 9.91 4.77 17.04
N TYR A 171 9.84 5.18 15.77
CA TYR A 171 10.35 6.45 15.25
C TYR A 171 9.23 7.50 15.06
N SER A 172 8.03 7.25 15.58
CA SER A 172 6.89 8.18 15.50
C SER A 172 7.23 9.57 16.05
N ASN A 173 8.04 9.66 17.10
CA ASN A 173 8.50 10.92 17.67
C ASN A 173 9.32 11.78 16.70
N LEU A 174 9.97 11.19 15.70
CA LEU A 174 10.73 11.89 14.66
C LEU A 174 9.85 12.18 13.44
N LEU A 175 9.16 11.15 12.93
CA LEU A 175 8.38 11.24 11.70
C LEU A 175 7.09 12.06 11.86
N GLY A 176 6.46 12.02 13.04
CA GLY A 176 5.24 12.79 13.33
C GLY A 176 5.46 14.30 13.19
N PRO A 177 6.44 14.90 13.90
CA PRO A 177 6.79 16.31 13.71
C PRO A 177 7.18 16.64 12.27
N MET A 178 7.91 15.75 11.57
CA MET A 178 8.26 15.99 10.16
C MET A 178 7.03 16.10 9.27
N ALA A 179 6.05 15.20 9.42
CA ALA A 179 4.81 15.25 8.65
C ALA A 179 4.02 16.54 8.92
N VAL A 180 3.86 16.90 10.20
CA VAL A 180 3.14 18.12 10.61
C VAL A 180 3.85 19.38 10.11
N ASN A 181 5.17 19.47 10.26
CA ASN A 181 5.96 20.61 9.79
C ASN A 181 5.94 20.73 8.27
N SER A 182 6.01 19.60 7.54
CA SER A 182 5.92 19.59 6.08
C SER A 182 4.61 20.20 5.61
N VAL A 183 3.49 19.72 6.15
CA VAL A 183 2.15 20.18 5.76
C VAL A 183 1.91 21.63 6.20
N THR A 184 2.33 22.01 7.39
CA THR A 184 2.17 23.40 7.88
C THR A 184 2.94 24.39 6.99
N LYS A 185 4.12 24.01 6.50
CA LYS A 185 4.91 24.84 5.57
C LYS A 185 4.27 24.91 4.18
N THR A 186 3.62 23.85 3.72
CA THR A 186 2.97 23.82 2.39
C THR A 186 1.65 24.58 2.32
N ILE A 187 0.97 24.78 3.45
CA ILE A 187 -0.35 25.43 3.50
C ILE A 187 -0.26 26.95 3.42
N ASP A 188 -1.08 27.55 2.55
CA ASP A 188 -1.50 28.94 2.66
C ASP A 188 -2.65 29.09 3.65
N LEU A 189 -2.35 29.63 4.84
CA LEU A 189 -3.32 29.85 5.94
C LEU A 189 -4.58 30.62 5.53
N ARG A 190 -4.57 31.31 4.38
CA ARG A 190 -5.68 32.11 3.85
C ARG A 190 -6.64 31.34 2.93
N ASN A 191 -6.22 30.23 2.32
CA ASN A 191 -7.02 29.50 1.31
C ASN A 191 -6.98 27.97 1.53
N ALA A 192 -6.87 27.55 2.80
CA ALA A 192 -6.57 26.18 3.19
C ALA A 192 -7.81 25.26 3.15
N GLU A 193 -8.35 24.99 1.96
CA GLU A 193 -9.39 23.96 1.77
C GLU A 193 -8.80 22.59 1.45
N ASN A 194 -7.70 22.53 0.70
CA ASN A 194 -7.03 21.27 0.37
C ASN A 194 -5.51 21.43 0.28
N VAL A 195 -4.78 20.41 0.69
CA VAL A 195 -3.31 20.35 0.61
C VAL A 195 -2.93 19.43 -0.53
N ASP A 196 -2.22 19.98 -1.52
CA ASP A 196 -1.62 19.15 -2.56
C ASP A 196 -0.35 18.47 -2.03
N LEU A 197 -0.46 17.17 -1.77
CA LEU A 197 0.66 16.35 -1.30
C LEU A 197 1.78 16.24 -2.34
N LYS A 198 1.53 16.58 -3.62
CA LYS A 198 2.61 16.63 -4.64
C LYS A 198 3.65 17.70 -4.34
N ASN A 199 3.32 18.69 -3.52
CA ASN A 199 4.29 19.70 -3.05
C ASN A 199 5.22 19.17 -1.95
N ILE A 200 4.99 17.96 -1.42
CA ILE A 200 5.84 17.32 -0.44
C ILE A 200 6.51 16.13 -1.12
N ARG A 201 7.81 16.22 -1.37
CA ARG A 201 8.57 15.16 -2.03
C ARG A 201 9.29 14.31 -1.01
N ILE A 202 9.04 13.00 -1.03
CA ILE A 202 9.77 12.03 -0.21
C ILE A 202 10.89 11.44 -1.07
N VAL A 203 12.13 11.62 -0.62
CA VAL A 203 13.32 11.14 -1.31
C VAL A 203 13.91 9.99 -0.52
N LYS A 204 13.82 8.78 -1.10
CA LYS A 204 14.37 7.58 -0.51
C LYS A 204 15.85 7.40 -0.82
N LYS A 205 16.65 7.17 0.22
CA LYS A 205 18.06 6.81 0.08
C LYS A 205 18.44 5.66 1.00
N VAL A 206 18.97 4.61 0.37
CA VAL A 206 19.49 3.44 1.09
C VAL A 206 20.77 3.84 1.84
N GLY A 207 20.89 3.36 3.08
CA GLY A 207 22.00 3.66 3.98
C GLY A 207 21.56 4.42 5.23
N GLY A 208 22.31 4.24 6.31
CA GLY A 208 21.99 4.81 7.63
C GLY A 208 20.80 4.13 8.30
N THR A 209 20.24 4.83 9.29
CA THR A 209 19.05 4.43 10.05
C THR A 209 17.88 5.36 9.73
N ILE A 210 16.66 5.00 10.17
CA ILE A 210 15.48 5.88 10.00
C ILE A 210 15.67 7.20 10.78
N GLU A 211 16.45 7.19 11.87
CA GLU A 211 16.74 8.37 12.69
C GLU A 211 17.53 9.45 11.93
N ASP A 212 18.30 9.05 10.91
CA ASP A 212 19.05 9.95 10.04
C ASP A 212 18.17 10.64 8.99
N SER A 213 16.85 10.39 9.01
CA SER A 213 15.90 11.06 8.13
C SER A 213 15.78 12.53 8.52
N GLU A 214 15.66 13.40 7.53
CA GLU A 214 15.68 14.85 7.76
C GLU A 214 14.64 15.56 6.89
N LEU A 215 14.09 16.63 7.44
CA LEU A 215 13.24 17.57 6.72
C LEU A 215 14.12 18.65 6.09
N VAL A 216 14.12 18.74 4.76
CA VAL A 216 14.88 19.76 4.03
C VAL A 216 13.93 20.83 3.50
N ASP A 217 14.16 22.06 3.93
CA ASP A 217 13.47 23.24 3.44
C ASP A 217 14.01 23.62 2.06
N GLY A 218 13.50 22.91 1.04
CA GLY A 218 13.88 23.11 -0.35
C GLY A 218 13.70 21.84 -1.18
N LEU A 219 14.55 21.72 -2.22
CA LEU A 219 14.53 20.64 -3.18
C LEU A 219 15.67 19.67 -2.89
N VAL A 220 15.37 18.37 -2.81
CA VAL A 220 16.37 17.32 -2.81
C VAL A 220 16.27 16.51 -4.10
N LEU A 221 17.40 16.30 -4.76
CA LEU A 221 17.51 15.51 -5.98
C LEU A 221 18.22 14.19 -5.71
N ASN A 222 17.70 13.12 -6.32
CA ASN A 222 18.28 11.79 -6.24
C ASN A 222 19.57 11.68 -7.05
N GLN A 223 19.64 12.43 -8.15
CA GLN A 223 20.68 12.40 -9.16
C GLN A 223 21.98 13.00 -8.59
N PRO A 224 23.13 12.33 -8.76
CA PRO A 224 24.41 12.86 -8.32
C PRO A 224 24.92 13.96 -9.26
N VAL A 225 25.91 14.71 -8.80
CA VAL A 225 26.59 15.72 -9.61
C VAL A 225 27.58 15.04 -10.56
N LEU A 226 27.72 15.61 -11.76
CA LEU A 226 28.67 15.11 -12.75
C LEU A 226 30.11 15.52 -12.39
N LYS A 227 30.87 14.57 -11.83
CA LYS A 227 32.27 14.77 -11.42
C LYS A 227 33.29 14.55 -12.54
N ASN A 228 32.92 13.88 -13.64
CA ASN A 228 33.85 13.44 -14.70
C ASN A 228 34.70 14.57 -15.29
N ALA A 229 34.23 15.81 -15.24
CA ALA A 229 34.90 16.98 -15.79
C ALA A 229 35.55 17.91 -14.74
N GLY A 230 35.48 17.57 -13.44
CA GLY A 230 35.96 18.45 -12.36
C GLY A 230 35.05 19.65 -12.07
N GLY A 231 33.73 19.47 -12.20
CA GLY A 231 32.75 20.52 -11.88
C GLY A 231 32.66 20.83 -10.37
N PRO A 232 32.13 22.01 -9.99
CA PRO A 232 31.97 22.39 -8.59
C PRO A 232 30.93 21.50 -7.89
N ILE A 233 31.25 21.06 -6.68
CA ILE A 233 30.40 20.18 -5.84
C ILE A 233 29.42 21.00 -4.99
N ARG A 234 29.82 22.22 -4.64
CA ARG A 234 29.05 23.18 -3.86
C ARG A 234 29.07 24.54 -4.54
N MET A 235 27.91 25.20 -4.55
CA MET A 235 27.73 26.52 -5.12
C MET A 235 26.89 27.39 -4.16
N ASP A 236 27.47 28.50 -3.71
CA ASP A 236 26.76 29.52 -2.93
C ASP A 236 26.12 30.55 -3.88
N LYS A 237 24.93 31.05 -3.55
CA LYS A 237 24.08 31.95 -4.35
C LYS A 237 23.89 31.45 -5.77
N ALA A 238 23.34 30.25 -5.88
CA ALA A 238 23.09 29.57 -7.13
C ALA A 238 21.94 30.21 -7.93
N ARG A 239 22.19 30.37 -9.23
CA ARG A 239 21.16 30.61 -10.24
C ARG A 239 20.94 29.31 -11.01
N ILE A 240 19.74 28.77 -10.88
CA ILE A 240 19.38 27.42 -11.33
C ILE A 240 18.64 27.52 -12.67
N GLY A 241 19.19 26.92 -13.72
CA GLY A 241 18.53 26.76 -15.02
C GLY A 241 18.07 25.32 -15.21
N LEU A 242 16.81 25.14 -15.64
CA LEU A 242 16.28 23.83 -16.03
C LEU A 242 16.17 23.75 -17.56
N ILE A 243 16.90 22.81 -18.14
CA ILE A 243 17.03 22.62 -19.58
C ILE A 243 16.30 21.34 -20.00
N GLN A 244 15.51 21.44 -21.08
CA GLN A 244 14.86 20.31 -21.74
C GLN A 244 15.55 19.89 -23.04
N PHE A 245 16.38 20.77 -23.65
CA PHE A 245 17.22 20.43 -24.80
C PHE A 245 18.49 19.66 -24.39
N GLN A 246 19.14 19.02 -25.35
CA GLN A 246 20.36 18.26 -25.12
C GLN A 246 21.62 19.11 -25.35
N LEU A 247 22.65 18.89 -24.53
CA LEU A 247 24.00 19.43 -24.68
C LEU A 247 24.90 18.46 -25.47
N SER A 248 24.46 18.10 -26.67
CA SER A 248 25.15 17.19 -27.57
C SER A 248 25.55 17.89 -28.88
N PRO A 249 26.46 17.30 -29.68
CA PRO A 249 26.68 17.73 -31.06
C PRO A 249 25.37 17.75 -31.86
N PRO A 250 25.27 18.58 -32.91
CA PRO A 250 24.04 18.74 -33.67
C PRO A 250 23.71 17.45 -34.41
N LYS A 251 22.66 16.78 -33.95
CA LYS A 251 22.03 15.64 -34.63
C LYS A 251 20.65 16.09 -35.13
N PRO A 252 20.32 15.98 -36.41
CA PRO A 252 18.96 16.14 -36.91
C PRO A 252 18.07 14.98 -36.43
N ASP A 253 16.75 15.18 -36.42
CA ASP A 253 15.80 14.09 -36.12
C ASP A 253 15.65 13.09 -37.27
N MET A 254 15.99 13.53 -38.49
CA MET A 254 16.03 12.68 -39.68
C MET A 254 17.40 12.02 -39.81
N GLU A 255 17.45 10.84 -40.42
CA GLU A 255 18.69 10.15 -40.74
C GLU A 255 19.59 11.05 -41.59
N ASN A 256 20.76 11.39 -41.06
CA ASN A 256 21.74 12.22 -41.74
C ASN A 256 23.05 11.46 -41.91
N THR A 257 23.65 11.57 -43.09
CA THR A 257 24.99 11.04 -43.36
C THR A 257 25.91 12.20 -43.67
N ILE A 258 27.03 12.29 -42.94
CA ILE A 258 28.07 13.29 -43.19
C ILE A 258 29.08 12.64 -44.12
N GLN A 259 29.10 13.05 -45.39
CA GLN A 259 30.09 12.59 -46.35
C GLN A 259 31.36 13.46 -46.25
N VAL A 260 32.49 12.82 -45.99
CA VAL A 260 33.79 13.48 -45.87
C VAL A 260 34.64 13.10 -47.08
N ASN A 261 34.89 14.07 -47.97
CA ASN A 261 35.60 13.84 -49.23
C ASN A 261 37.10 14.15 -49.14
N ASP A 262 37.51 14.98 -48.17
CA ASP A 262 38.91 15.40 -47.96
C ASP A 262 39.30 15.26 -46.48
N TYR A 263 40.51 14.77 -46.20
CA TYR A 263 41.05 14.64 -44.86
C TYR A 263 41.04 15.98 -44.10
N ARG A 264 41.24 17.11 -44.78
CA ARG A 264 41.17 18.45 -44.16
C ARG A 264 39.77 18.82 -43.65
N GLN A 265 38.72 18.20 -44.18
CA GLN A 265 37.34 18.43 -43.73
C GLN A 265 37.08 17.77 -42.37
N MET A 266 37.76 16.66 -42.03
CA MET A 266 37.65 16.03 -40.71
C MET A 266 37.99 17.01 -39.58
N ASP A 267 39.10 17.74 -39.71
CA ASP A 267 39.51 18.74 -38.72
C ASP A 267 38.53 19.90 -38.60
N LYS A 268 37.86 20.28 -39.70
CA LYS A 268 36.84 21.32 -39.69
C LYS A 268 35.58 20.86 -38.95
N ILE A 269 35.11 19.65 -39.21
CA ILE A 269 33.93 19.07 -38.56
C ILE A 269 34.14 19.01 -37.04
N VAL A 270 35.28 18.46 -36.59
CA VAL A 270 35.60 18.37 -35.15
C VAL A 270 35.70 19.75 -34.50
N LYS A 271 36.23 20.76 -35.21
CA LYS A 271 36.28 22.14 -34.73
C LYS A 271 34.90 22.78 -34.66
N GLU A 272 34.03 22.55 -35.63
CA GLU A 272 32.65 23.06 -35.63
C GLU A 272 31.81 22.45 -34.51
N GLU A 273 31.90 21.14 -34.29
CA GLU A 273 31.22 20.48 -33.17
C GLU A 273 31.67 21.05 -31.82
N ARG A 274 32.98 21.24 -31.65
CA ARG A 274 33.55 21.91 -30.46
C ARG A 274 33.04 23.33 -30.30
N MET A 275 33.02 24.10 -31.39
CA MET A 275 32.56 25.49 -31.40
C MET A 275 31.07 25.59 -31.08
N TYR A 276 30.25 24.67 -31.59
CA TYR A 276 28.81 24.58 -31.31
C TYR A 276 28.55 24.37 -29.82
N LEU A 277 29.18 23.37 -29.21
CA LEU A 277 29.09 23.11 -27.76
C LEU A 277 29.61 24.29 -26.93
N LEU A 278 30.73 24.89 -27.34
CA LEU A 278 31.31 26.05 -26.68
C LEU A 278 30.38 27.27 -26.74
N ASN A 279 29.70 27.50 -27.87
CA ASN A 279 28.76 28.60 -28.04
C ASN A 279 27.53 28.42 -27.14
N MET A 280 27.01 27.20 -27.00
CA MET A 280 25.94 26.89 -26.06
C MET A 280 26.38 27.16 -24.61
N ALA A 281 27.55 26.65 -24.21
CA ALA A 281 28.10 26.88 -22.87
C ALA A 281 28.33 28.38 -22.57
N LYS A 282 28.81 29.15 -23.56
CA LYS A 282 28.95 30.61 -23.47
C LYS A 282 27.60 31.32 -23.29
N LYS A 283 26.54 30.90 -24.00
CA LYS A 283 25.19 31.46 -23.83
C LYS A 283 24.66 31.23 -22.41
N ILE A 284 24.84 30.01 -21.88
CA ILE A 284 24.46 29.67 -20.49
C ILE A 284 25.21 30.57 -19.49
N LYS A 285 26.52 30.78 -19.70
CA LYS A 285 27.31 31.66 -18.83
C LYS A 285 26.94 33.13 -18.95
N LYS A 286 26.59 33.61 -20.15
CA LYS A 286 26.12 35.00 -20.37
C LYS A 286 24.85 35.32 -19.59
N ALA A 287 23.94 34.35 -19.49
CA ALA A 287 22.75 34.46 -18.63
C ALA A 287 23.06 34.30 -17.13
N LYS A 288 24.34 34.13 -16.75
CA LYS A 288 24.82 33.99 -15.36
C LYS A 288 24.22 32.78 -14.63
N CYS A 289 23.97 31.69 -15.35
CA CYS A 289 23.55 30.43 -14.73
C CYS A 289 24.76 29.73 -14.08
N ASN A 290 24.57 29.28 -12.84
CA ASN A 290 25.61 28.63 -12.03
C ASN A 290 25.33 27.14 -11.82
N VAL A 291 24.05 26.74 -11.80
CA VAL A 291 23.62 25.35 -11.64
C VAL A 291 22.69 24.99 -12.79
N LEU A 292 23.00 23.89 -13.47
CA LEU A 292 22.29 23.41 -14.64
C LEU A 292 21.64 22.06 -14.36
N LEU A 293 20.33 22.03 -14.51
CA LEU A 293 19.49 20.87 -14.35
C LEU A 293 19.07 20.40 -15.75
N ILE A 294 19.44 19.17 -16.13
CA ILE A 294 19.23 18.65 -17.48
C ILE A 294 18.23 17.50 -17.42
N GLN A 295 17.13 17.64 -18.15
CA GLN A 295 16.11 16.60 -18.27
C GLN A 295 16.67 15.35 -18.95
N LYS A 296 16.23 14.18 -18.49
CA LYS A 296 16.56 12.90 -19.14
C LYS A 296 16.01 12.86 -20.56
N SER A 297 16.91 12.67 -21.52
CA SER A 297 16.57 12.46 -22.92
C SER A 297 16.77 10.99 -23.27
N ILE A 298 15.73 10.33 -23.79
CA ILE A 298 15.77 8.92 -24.20
C ILE A 298 16.12 8.81 -25.69
N LEU A 299 15.76 9.81 -26.49
CA LEU A 299 15.98 9.82 -27.94
C LEU A 299 17.44 10.07 -28.31
N ARG A 300 18.14 10.85 -27.48
CA ARG A 300 19.51 11.33 -27.74
C ARG A 300 20.28 11.50 -26.45
N ASP A 301 21.61 11.49 -26.56
CA ASP A 301 22.52 11.78 -25.46
C ASP A 301 22.22 13.17 -24.86
N ALA A 302 21.85 13.23 -23.58
CA ALA A 302 21.51 14.48 -22.92
C ALA A 302 22.73 15.42 -22.75
N VAL A 303 23.92 14.84 -22.56
CA VAL A 303 25.20 15.53 -22.39
C VAL A 303 26.31 14.76 -23.08
N ASN A 304 27.30 15.48 -23.60
CA ASN A 304 28.56 14.91 -24.10
C ASN A 304 29.71 15.24 -23.13
N ASP A 305 30.74 14.39 -23.02
CA ASP A 305 31.90 14.61 -22.13
C ASP A 305 32.60 15.96 -22.40
N LEU A 306 32.71 16.33 -23.67
CA LEU A 306 33.25 17.62 -24.09
C LEU A 306 32.41 18.81 -23.59
N SER A 307 31.07 18.67 -23.58
CA SER A 307 30.17 19.70 -23.05
C SER A 307 30.35 19.85 -21.53
N LEU A 308 30.54 18.74 -20.81
CA LEU A 308 30.81 18.75 -19.37
C LEU A 308 32.14 19.42 -19.05
N HIS A 309 33.18 19.17 -19.84
CA HIS A 309 34.47 19.84 -19.71
C HIS A 309 34.35 21.37 -19.88
N PHE A 310 33.56 21.83 -20.85
CA PHE A 310 33.31 23.28 -21.01
C PHE A 310 32.50 23.86 -19.85
N LEU A 311 31.48 23.16 -19.35
CA LEU A 311 30.70 23.61 -18.19
C LEU A 311 31.56 23.69 -16.92
N ALA A 312 32.42 22.68 -16.69
CA ALA A 312 33.34 22.65 -15.56
C ALA A 312 34.34 23.82 -15.61
N LYS A 313 34.93 24.10 -16.78
CA LYS A 313 35.85 25.24 -16.97
C LYS A 313 35.17 26.59 -16.76
N LEU A 314 33.86 26.69 -17.01
CA LEU A 314 33.05 27.89 -16.74
C LEU A 314 32.56 27.97 -15.29
N GLY A 315 32.90 26.98 -14.45
CA GLY A 315 32.46 26.88 -13.07
C GLY A 315 30.95 26.67 -12.94
N ILE A 316 30.34 25.89 -13.83
CA ILE A 316 28.90 25.58 -13.80
C ILE A 316 28.72 24.16 -13.27
N MET A 317 27.90 24.01 -12.24
CA MET A 317 27.48 22.71 -11.70
C MET A 317 26.43 22.10 -12.63
N ALA A 318 26.60 20.84 -13.04
CA ALA A 318 25.66 20.16 -13.93
C ALA A 318 25.13 18.87 -13.32
N ILE A 319 23.81 18.70 -13.36
CA ILE A 319 23.08 17.51 -12.92
C ILE A 319 22.24 17.03 -14.09
N LYS A 320 22.39 15.75 -14.45
CA LYS A 320 21.65 15.11 -15.54
C LYS A 320 20.64 14.10 -15.02
N ASP A 321 19.85 13.56 -15.93
CA ASP A 321 18.88 12.49 -15.69
C ASP A 321 17.72 12.89 -14.77
N ILE A 322 17.27 14.14 -14.87
CA ILE A 322 16.07 14.60 -14.18
C ILE A 322 14.85 14.03 -14.88
N GLU A 323 13.98 13.38 -14.12
CA GLU A 323 12.77 12.77 -14.64
C GLU A 323 11.74 13.84 -15.02
N ARG A 324 10.87 13.53 -15.99
CA ARG A 324 9.85 14.48 -16.47
C ARG A 324 8.88 14.87 -15.36
N ASP A 325 8.54 13.93 -14.49
CA ASP A 325 7.59 14.14 -13.39
C ASP A 325 8.18 15.07 -12.31
N GLU A 326 9.52 15.17 -12.24
CA GLU A 326 10.22 16.06 -11.30
C GLU A 326 10.27 17.51 -11.77
N VAL A 327 10.11 17.76 -13.07
CA VAL A 327 10.24 19.10 -13.66
C VAL A 327 9.26 20.08 -13.02
N GLU A 328 7.99 19.69 -12.85
CA GLU A 328 6.99 20.56 -12.24
C GLU A 328 7.35 20.92 -10.80
N PHE A 329 7.82 19.94 -10.03
CA PHE A 329 8.25 20.12 -8.64
C PHE A 329 9.45 21.07 -8.55
N ILE A 330 10.48 20.86 -9.37
CA ILE A 330 11.67 21.70 -9.41
C ILE A 330 11.32 23.15 -9.78
N CYS A 331 10.45 23.34 -10.77
CA CYS A 331 9.98 24.67 -11.18
C CYS A 331 9.24 25.38 -10.03
N LYS A 332 8.36 24.66 -9.31
CA LYS A 332 7.67 25.19 -8.13
C LYS A 332 8.66 25.54 -7.01
N SER A 333 9.58 24.64 -6.67
CA SER A 333 10.52 24.81 -5.56
C SER A 333 11.53 25.94 -5.76
N THR A 334 12.08 26.06 -6.98
CA THR A 334 13.16 27.01 -7.28
C THR A 334 12.66 28.29 -7.94
N GLY A 335 11.42 28.29 -8.45
CA GLY A 335 10.86 29.36 -9.27
C GLY A 335 11.44 29.41 -10.69
N CYS A 336 12.21 28.40 -11.11
CA CYS A 336 12.75 28.34 -12.46
C CYS A 336 11.66 28.00 -13.48
N LYS A 337 11.83 28.46 -14.72
CA LYS A 337 10.98 28.08 -15.84
C LYS A 337 11.73 27.06 -16.70
N PRO A 338 11.07 25.98 -17.17
CA PRO A 338 11.72 25.01 -18.04
C PRO A 338 12.08 25.67 -19.38
N ILE A 339 13.31 25.41 -19.85
CA ILE A 339 13.87 26.03 -21.05
C ILE A 339 13.95 24.96 -22.15
N ALA A 340 13.10 25.08 -23.16
CA ALA A 340 13.04 24.17 -24.28
C ALA A 340 14.19 24.38 -25.29
N ASP A 341 14.60 25.63 -25.52
CA ASP A 341 15.63 25.98 -26.50
C ASP A 341 16.73 26.87 -25.92
N ILE A 342 17.95 26.73 -26.44
CA ILE A 342 19.13 27.51 -26.01
C ILE A 342 18.97 29.01 -26.25
N ASP A 343 18.27 29.42 -27.30
CA ASP A 343 18.04 30.85 -27.61
C ASP A 343 17.05 31.50 -26.64
N SER A 344 16.18 30.67 -26.05
CA SER A 344 15.22 31.09 -25.05
C SER A 344 15.81 31.16 -23.64
N PHE A 345 17.11 30.87 -23.49
CA PHE A 345 17.85 30.85 -22.23
C PHE A 345 18.19 32.28 -21.77
N THR A 346 17.32 32.83 -20.91
CA THR A 346 17.36 34.22 -20.42
C THR A 346 17.45 34.25 -18.89
N GLU A 347 17.93 35.35 -18.32
CA GLU A 347 18.10 35.51 -16.86
C GLU A 347 16.76 35.39 -16.12
N ASP A 348 15.66 35.84 -16.73
CA ASP A 348 14.31 35.82 -16.15
C ASP A 348 13.72 34.42 -15.92
N LYS A 349 14.28 33.40 -16.58
CA LYS A 349 13.84 32.01 -16.45
C LYS A 349 14.61 31.24 -15.38
N LEU A 350 15.67 31.83 -14.82
CA LEU A 350 16.50 31.18 -13.82
C LEU A 350 15.85 31.25 -12.44
N GLY A 351 15.90 30.13 -11.72
CA GLY A 351 15.57 30.08 -10.30
C GLY A 351 16.72 30.59 -9.44
N ALA A 352 16.42 30.88 -8.17
CA ALA A 352 17.40 31.33 -7.19
C ALA A 352 17.42 30.41 -5.97
N ALA A 353 18.62 30.03 -5.54
CA ALA A 353 18.85 29.29 -4.31
C ALA A 353 20.10 29.83 -3.58
N ASP A 354 20.09 29.80 -2.25
CA ASP A 354 21.20 30.29 -1.46
C ASP A 354 22.38 29.31 -1.45
N VAL A 355 22.12 28.00 -1.34
CA VAL A 355 23.18 26.97 -1.40
C VAL A 355 22.69 25.77 -2.19
N VAL A 356 23.54 25.28 -3.10
CA VAL A 356 23.38 23.98 -3.77
C VAL A 356 24.62 23.17 -3.51
N GLU A 357 24.48 22.03 -2.84
CA GLU A 357 25.61 21.15 -2.54
C GLU A 357 25.26 19.68 -2.71
N GLU A 358 26.23 18.89 -3.17
CA GLU A 358 26.17 17.44 -3.10
C GLU A 358 26.59 16.99 -1.71
N VAL A 359 25.63 16.44 -0.95
CA VAL A 359 25.90 15.83 0.34
C VAL A 359 26.10 14.34 0.13
N GLU A 360 27.26 13.85 0.52
CA GLU A 360 27.54 12.43 0.65
C GLU A 360 27.30 12.03 2.10
N SER A 361 26.31 11.17 2.33
CA SER A 361 26.00 10.66 3.67
C SER A 361 25.71 9.17 3.56
N ALA A 362 26.31 8.39 4.48
CA ALA A 362 26.19 6.93 4.54
C ALA A 362 26.43 6.19 3.20
N GLY A 363 27.40 6.66 2.40
CA GLY A 363 27.76 6.07 1.11
C GLY A 363 26.78 6.37 -0.04
N SER A 364 25.75 7.18 0.21
CA SER A 364 24.79 7.62 -0.80
C SER A 364 24.90 9.12 -1.06
N ARG A 365 24.95 9.48 -2.34
CA ARG A 365 25.06 10.87 -2.80
C ARG A 365 23.70 11.43 -3.15
N MET A 366 23.47 12.69 -2.78
CA MET A 366 22.27 13.45 -3.12
C MET A 366 22.60 14.93 -3.22
N VAL A 367 21.85 15.65 -4.03
CA VAL A 367 22.00 17.10 -4.13
C VAL A 367 20.91 17.76 -3.30
N LYS A 368 21.32 18.64 -2.39
CA LYS A 368 20.41 19.48 -1.61
C LYS A 368 20.45 20.90 -2.17
N VAL A 369 19.28 21.47 -2.38
CA VAL A 369 19.08 22.86 -2.76
C VAL A 369 18.33 23.53 -1.61
N THR A 370 19.00 24.43 -0.88
CA THR A 370 18.45 25.11 0.29
C THR A 370 18.40 26.63 0.07
N GLY A 371 17.48 27.29 0.77
CA GLY A 371 17.31 28.76 0.71
C GLY A 371 16.77 29.24 -0.64
N THR A 372 15.68 28.65 -1.13
CA THR A 372 14.99 29.17 -2.32
C THR A 372 14.13 30.37 -1.93
N LYS A 373 14.30 31.49 -2.65
CA LYS A 373 13.64 32.77 -2.33
C LYS A 373 12.17 32.83 -2.77
N THR A 374 11.75 31.90 -3.61
CA THR A 374 10.44 31.93 -4.28
C THR A 374 9.38 31.20 -3.45
N THR A 375 8.16 31.74 -3.49
CA THR A 375 6.90 31.30 -2.87
C THR A 375 6.35 29.95 -3.37
N GLY A 376 7.22 28.99 -3.69
CA GLY A 376 6.83 27.60 -3.86
C GLY A 376 6.95 26.92 -2.51
N LYS A 377 5.83 26.76 -1.80
CA LYS A 377 5.77 26.09 -0.50
C LYS A 377 5.98 24.58 -0.62
N THR A 378 7.07 24.17 -1.25
CA THR A 378 7.45 22.78 -1.45
C THR A 378 8.46 22.36 -0.40
N VAL A 379 8.35 21.13 0.07
CA VAL A 379 9.22 20.58 1.09
C VAL A 379 9.73 19.22 0.63
N SER A 380 11.00 18.91 0.91
CA SER A 380 11.57 17.60 0.62
C SER A 380 11.91 16.89 1.92
N VAL A 381 11.44 15.65 2.08
CA VAL A 381 11.78 14.78 3.21
C VAL A 381 12.76 13.74 2.70
N VAL A 382 13.94 13.66 3.31
CA VAL A 382 14.90 12.59 3.00
C VAL A 382 14.66 11.46 3.98
N VAL A 383 14.23 10.30 3.47
CA VAL A 383 14.02 9.10 4.26
C VAL A 383 15.19 8.16 4.06
N ARG A 384 15.78 7.76 5.18
CA ARG A 384 16.92 6.85 5.26
C ARG A 384 16.51 5.51 5.85
N GLY A 385 17.25 4.48 5.52
CA GLY A 385 16.98 3.13 6.01
C GLY A 385 18.03 2.12 5.58
N ALA A 386 18.29 1.15 6.46
CA ALA A 386 19.29 0.12 6.24
C ALA A 386 18.91 -0.86 5.10
N ASN A 387 17.62 -1.15 4.94
CA ASN A 387 17.09 -2.06 3.94
C ASN A 387 16.05 -1.36 3.07
N SER A 388 16.00 -1.68 1.78
CA SER A 388 15.01 -1.14 0.84
C SER A 388 13.58 -1.43 1.29
N LEU A 389 13.33 -2.63 1.85
CA LEU A 389 12.00 -3.04 2.34
C LEU A 389 11.49 -2.11 3.46
N ILE A 390 12.36 -1.78 4.41
CA ILE A 390 12.02 -0.90 5.53
C ILE A 390 11.80 0.52 5.01
N LEU A 391 12.63 0.96 4.07
CA LEU A 391 12.56 2.29 3.50
C LEU A 391 11.29 2.50 2.66
N GLU A 392 10.82 1.48 1.93
CA GLU A 392 9.52 1.52 1.23
C GLU A 392 8.34 1.55 2.20
N GLU A 393 8.43 0.87 3.34
CA GLU A 393 7.41 0.96 4.39
C GLU A 393 7.46 2.31 5.11
N ALA A 394 8.65 2.89 5.32
CA ALA A 394 8.81 4.20 5.94
C ALA A 394 8.26 5.32 5.05
N GLU A 395 8.49 5.27 3.73
CA GLU A 395 7.89 6.19 2.75
C GLU A 395 6.36 6.12 2.80
N ARG A 396 5.79 4.92 2.80
CA ARG A 396 4.33 4.71 2.88
C ARG A 396 3.76 5.16 4.23
N SER A 397 4.42 4.84 5.33
CA SER A 397 4.00 5.29 6.66
C SER A 397 4.03 6.81 6.80
N LEU A 398 5.04 7.47 6.21
CA LEU A 398 5.11 8.92 6.16
C LEU A 398 3.97 9.50 5.29
N HIS A 399 3.64 8.85 4.17
CA HIS A 399 2.51 9.22 3.34
C HIS A 399 1.18 9.18 4.11
N ASP A 400 0.92 8.10 4.84
CA ASP A 400 -0.28 7.96 5.70
C ASP A 400 -0.35 9.11 6.73
N ALA A 401 0.79 9.43 7.38
CA ALA A 401 0.85 10.54 8.34
C ALA A 401 0.60 11.92 7.69
N LEU A 402 1.13 12.16 6.49
CA LEU A 402 0.86 13.37 5.72
C LEU A 402 -0.62 13.48 5.32
N CYS A 403 -1.22 12.36 4.93
CA CYS A 403 -2.62 12.23 4.60
C CYS A 403 -3.54 12.51 5.79
N VAL A 404 -3.18 12.04 6.99
CA VAL A 404 -3.90 12.35 8.23
C VAL A 404 -3.90 13.84 8.53
N VAL A 405 -2.75 14.52 8.38
CA VAL A 405 -2.70 15.98 8.57
C VAL A 405 -3.50 16.70 7.47
N ARG A 406 -3.44 16.24 6.21
CA ARG A 406 -4.28 16.74 5.11
C ARG A 406 -5.78 16.62 5.43
N CYS A 407 -6.21 15.50 6.03
CA CYS A 407 -7.60 15.32 6.46
C CYS A 407 -8.04 16.40 7.46
N LEU A 408 -7.17 16.73 8.41
CA LEU A 408 -7.43 17.75 9.42
C LEU A 408 -7.48 19.17 8.85
N VAL A 409 -6.79 19.41 7.74
CA VAL A 409 -6.88 20.67 6.99
C VAL A 409 -8.21 20.77 6.27
N LYS A 410 -8.65 19.70 5.58
CA LYS A 410 -9.95 19.63 4.90
C LYS A 410 -11.12 19.75 5.89
N LYS A 411 -11.15 18.90 6.92
CA LYS A 411 -12.16 18.87 7.97
C LYS A 411 -11.49 19.03 9.33
N LYS A 412 -11.65 20.20 9.93
CA LYS A 412 -11.01 20.62 11.19
C LYS A 412 -11.67 20.00 12.43
N ALA A 413 -11.80 18.68 12.45
CA ALA A 413 -12.42 17.97 13.56
C ALA A 413 -11.75 16.61 13.83
N LEU A 414 -11.57 16.31 15.11
CA LEU A 414 -11.04 15.05 15.62
C LEU A 414 -12.12 14.27 16.36
N ILE A 415 -12.00 12.95 16.34
CA ILE A 415 -12.84 12.03 17.11
C ILE A 415 -11.94 11.09 17.91
N ALA A 416 -12.50 10.52 18.98
CA ALA A 416 -11.83 9.49 19.76
C ALA A 416 -11.64 8.22 18.92
N GLY A 417 -10.41 7.70 18.86
CA GLY A 417 -10.10 6.46 18.15
C GLY A 417 -10.35 5.20 18.99
N GLY A 418 -9.80 4.06 18.55
CA GLY A 418 -9.81 2.82 19.33
C GLY A 418 -11.18 2.14 19.43
N GLY A 419 -12.05 2.28 18.43
CA GLY A 419 -13.37 1.65 18.44
C GLY A 419 -14.47 2.47 19.12
N ALA A 420 -14.16 3.65 19.67
CA ALA A 420 -15.13 4.50 20.36
C ALA A 420 -16.22 5.02 19.41
N ALA A 421 -15.80 5.56 18.26
CA ALA A 421 -16.71 6.06 17.23
C ALA A 421 -17.66 4.97 16.73
N GLU A 422 -17.16 3.75 16.53
CA GLU A 422 -17.93 2.61 16.03
C GLU A 422 -18.97 2.10 17.02
N ILE A 423 -18.63 2.05 18.32
CA ILE A 423 -19.59 1.66 19.37
C ILE A 423 -20.66 2.74 19.58
N GLU A 424 -20.30 4.02 19.58
CA GLU A 424 -21.31 5.08 19.72
C GLU A 424 -22.26 5.08 18.52
N MET A 425 -21.76 4.92 17.30
CA MET A 425 -22.60 4.73 16.12
C MET A 425 -23.55 3.54 16.30
N ALA A 426 -23.03 2.38 16.74
CA ALA A 426 -23.84 1.20 16.98
C ALA A 426 -24.93 1.43 18.04
N ALA A 427 -24.60 2.11 19.15
CA ALA A 427 -25.54 2.41 20.22
C ALA A 427 -26.65 3.38 19.76
N GLN A 428 -26.28 4.48 19.10
CA GLN A 428 -27.24 5.48 18.62
C GLN A 428 -28.14 4.93 17.50
N LEU A 429 -27.56 4.21 16.53
CA LEU A 429 -28.33 3.58 15.46
C LEU A 429 -29.27 2.50 16.02
N SER A 430 -28.85 1.75 17.04
CA SER A 430 -29.72 0.78 17.72
C SER A 430 -30.89 1.43 18.47
N LYS A 431 -30.72 2.66 18.98
CA LYS A 431 -31.81 3.45 19.59
C LYS A 431 -32.76 3.96 18.51
N ARG A 432 -32.23 4.58 17.44
CA ARG A 432 -33.01 5.05 16.28
C ARG A 432 -33.76 3.92 15.59
N ALA A 433 -33.19 2.71 15.54
CA ALA A 433 -33.85 1.54 14.98
C ALA A 433 -35.14 1.15 15.71
N ARG A 434 -35.26 1.42 17.02
CA ARG A 434 -36.48 1.13 17.80
C ARG A 434 -37.63 2.09 17.49
N SER A 435 -37.33 3.30 17.05
CA SER A 435 -38.34 4.28 16.63
C SER A 435 -38.88 4.02 15.22
N LEU A 436 -38.14 3.26 14.40
CA LEU A 436 -38.56 2.90 13.05
C LEU A 436 -39.48 1.68 13.07
N SER A 437 -40.43 1.62 12.14
CA SER A 437 -41.34 0.48 11.96
C SER A 437 -40.97 -0.36 10.73
N GLY A 438 -41.23 -1.66 10.77
CA GLY A 438 -41.13 -2.54 9.60
C GLY A 438 -39.76 -3.17 9.37
N THR A 439 -39.49 -3.56 8.12
CA THR A 439 -38.25 -4.26 7.72
C THR A 439 -37.00 -3.38 7.83
N GLU A 440 -37.17 -2.06 7.77
CA GLU A 440 -36.08 -1.09 7.90
C GLU A 440 -35.46 -1.11 9.29
N ALA A 441 -36.27 -1.24 10.35
CA ALA A 441 -35.78 -1.32 11.73
C ALA A 441 -34.82 -2.50 11.94
N ILE A 442 -35.13 -3.64 11.32
CA ILE A 442 -34.28 -4.85 11.35
C ILE A 442 -32.96 -4.61 10.60
N CYS A 443 -33.02 -3.91 9.45
CA CYS A 443 -31.84 -3.58 8.67
C CYS A 443 -30.92 -2.60 9.42
N TRP A 444 -31.49 -1.58 10.05
CA TRP A 444 -30.74 -0.60 10.86
C TRP A 444 -30.07 -1.26 12.06
N LYS A 445 -30.78 -2.17 12.75
CA LYS A 445 -30.18 -2.95 13.83
C LYS A 445 -29.02 -3.81 13.34
N ALA A 446 -29.18 -4.49 12.20
CA ALA A 446 -28.11 -5.30 11.63
C ALA A 446 -26.90 -4.46 11.17
N PHE A 447 -27.12 -3.23 10.69
CA PHE A 447 -26.07 -2.28 10.37
C PHE A 447 -25.32 -1.82 11.64
N ALA A 448 -26.05 -1.52 12.72
CA ALA A 448 -25.46 -1.16 14.00
C ALA A 448 -24.59 -2.30 14.56
N ASP A 449 -25.11 -3.54 14.57
CA ASP A 449 -24.37 -4.72 15.00
C ASP A 449 -23.11 -4.96 14.14
N ALA A 450 -23.14 -4.59 12.86
CA ALA A 450 -22.02 -4.75 11.95
C ALA A 450 -20.84 -3.80 12.25
N MET A 451 -21.10 -2.62 12.83
CA MET A 451 -20.06 -1.64 13.18
C MET A 451 -19.16 -2.12 14.31
N GLU A 452 -19.63 -3.05 15.15
CA GLU A 452 -18.85 -3.61 16.25
C GLU A 452 -17.69 -4.50 15.81
N VAL A 453 -17.58 -4.80 14.51
CA VAL A 453 -16.47 -5.58 13.96
C VAL A 453 -15.10 -4.95 14.23
N VAL A 454 -15.01 -3.62 14.22
CA VAL A 454 -13.76 -2.88 14.44
C VAL A 454 -13.26 -3.08 15.87
N PRO A 455 -14.00 -2.72 16.94
CA PRO A 455 -13.56 -2.96 18.32
C PRO A 455 -13.38 -4.46 18.62
N THR A 456 -14.20 -5.34 18.05
CA THR A 456 -14.02 -6.80 18.17
C THR A 456 -12.66 -7.23 17.63
N THR A 457 -12.29 -6.75 16.44
CA THR A 457 -11.02 -7.07 15.78
C THR A 457 -9.83 -6.47 16.53
N LEU A 458 -9.96 -5.24 17.03
CA LEU A 458 -8.91 -4.60 17.84
C LEU A 458 -8.62 -5.42 19.12
N ALA A 459 -9.66 -5.92 19.79
CA ALA A 459 -9.51 -6.77 20.96
C ALA A 459 -8.87 -8.13 20.61
N GLU A 460 -9.31 -8.77 19.52
CA GLU A 460 -8.73 -10.04 19.04
C GLU A 460 -7.24 -9.90 18.70
N ASN A 461 -6.86 -8.88 17.94
CA ASN A 461 -5.47 -8.64 17.56
C ASN A 461 -4.60 -8.26 18.77
N ALA A 462 -5.20 -7.68 19.82
CA ALA A 462 -4.52 -7.43 21.09
C ALA A 462 -4.42 -8.67 22.00
N GLY A 463 -5.04 -9.80 21.64
CA GLY A 463 -5.11 -11.00 22.47
C GLY A 463 -6.07 -10.89 23.65
N LEU A 464 -6.94 -9.88 23.65
CA LEU A 464 -7.97 -9.66 24.67
C LEU A 464 -9.23 -10.47 24.33
N ASN A 465 -10.04 -10.77 25.35
CA ASN A 465 -11.34 -11.39 25.12
C ASN A 465 -12.31 -10.38 24.51
N SER A 466 -12.55 -10.51 23.20
CA SER A 466 -13.37 -9.58 22.43
C SER A 466 -14.80 -9.43 22.95
N ILE A 467 -15.41 -10.53 23.40
CA ILE A 467 -16.78 -10.52 23.93
C ILE A 467 -16.86 -9.67 25.20
N LYS A 468 -15.92 -9.83 26.12
CA LYS A 468 -15.89 -9.03 27.36
C LYS A 468 -15.70 -7.55 27.06
N VAL A 469 -14.72 -7.23 26.21
CA VAL A 469 -14.38 -5.85 25.84
C VAL A 469 -15.55 -5.14 25.16
N VAL A 470 -16.22 -5.78 24.19
CA VAL A 470 -17.38 -5.17 23.50
C VAL A 470 -18.57 -5.02 24.44
N THR A 471 -18.81 -5.98 25.33
CA THR A 471 -19.91 -5.90 26.32
C THR A 471 -19.69 -4.74 27.29
N ASP A 472 -18.47 -4.59 27.80
CA ASP A 472 -18.09 -3.48 28.70
C ASP A 472 -18.19 -2.12 27.98
N LEU A 473 -17.77 -2.06 26.71
CA LEU A 473 -17.89 -0.85 25.89
C LEU A 473 -19.35 -0.46 25.68
N ARG A 474 -20.22 -1.41 25.32
CA ARG A 474 -21.67 -1.16 25.16
C ARG A 474 -22.27 -0.59 26.45
N HIS A 475 -21.93 -1.18 27.59
CA HIS A 475 -22.43 -0.71 28.89
C HIS A 475 -22.00 0.74 29.18
N ARG A 476 -20.73 1.10 28.93
CA ARG A 476 -20.22 2.46 29.17
C ARG A 476 -20.81 3.51 28.22
N HIS A 477 -20.99 3.17 26.95
CA HIS A 477 -21.64 4.08 26.00
C HIS A 477 -23.13 4.25 26.32
N GLU A 478 -23.80 3.23 26.87
CA GLU A 478 -25.17 3.40 27.37
C GLU A 478 -25.24 4.35 28.57
N MET A 479 -24.19 4.41 29.40
CA MET A 479 -24.02 5.40 30.47
C MET A 479 -23.66 6.81 29.97
N GLY A 480 -23.46 7.00 28.66
CA GLY A 480 -23.19 8.30 28.04
C GLY A 480 -21.70 8.62 27.84
N GLU A 481 -20.79 7.67 28.08
CA GLU A 481 -19.35 7.86 27.86
C GLU A 481 -18.97 7.68 26.38
N LYS A 482 -19.13 8.74 25.57
CA LYS A 482 -18.86 8.71 24.11
C LYS A 482 -17.39 8.47 23.72
N ASN A 483 -16.45 8.73 24.62
CA ASN A 483 -15.01 8.63 24.36
C ASN A 483 -14.40 7.32 24.89
N ALA A 484 -15.22 6.39 25.38
CA ALA A 484 -14.74 5.11 25.86
C ALA A 484 -14.29 4.24 24.67
N GLY A 485 -13.14 3.56 24.79
CA GLY A 485 -12.59 2.79 23.68
C GLY A 485 -11.68 1.66 24.12
N VAL A 486 -11.27 0.84 23.16
CA VAL A 486 -10.28 -0.22 23.37
C VAL A 486 -8.90 0.41 23.46
N SER A 487 -8.29 0.34 24.64
CA SER A 487 -6.89 0.71 24.82
C SER A 487 -6.01 -0.52 24.90
N ILE A 488 -5.07 -0.60 23.96
CA ILE A 488 -4.06 -1.66 23.92
C ILE A 488 -2.99 -1.43 24.99
N LYS A 489 -2.75 -0.17 25.39
CA LYS A 489 -1.74 0.15 26.42
C LYS A 489 -2.21 -0.26 27.81
N SER A 490 -3.48 -0.03 28.13
CA SER A 490 -4.05 -0.42 29.42
C SER A 490 -4.52 -1.88 29.44
N GLY A 491 -4.50 -2.59 28.31
CA GLY A 491 -4.92 -4.00 28.21
C GLY A 491 -6.41 -4.21 28.43
N GLY A 492 -7.26 -3.23 28.08
CA GLY A 492 -8.70 -3.29 28.35
C GLY A 492 -9.48 -2.09 27.84
N VAL A 493 -10.64 -1.83 28.45
CA VAL A 493 -11.49 -0.69 28.10
C VAL A 493 -11.10 0.53 28.94
N ASN A 494 -10.66 1.60 28.27
CA ASN A 494 -10.43 2.88 28.94
C ASN A 494 -11.67 3.78 28.77
N THR A 495 -11.99 4.55 29.80
CA THR A 495 -13.12 5.50 29.84
C THR A 495 -12.90 6.72 28.94
N ASN A 496 -11.66 7.10 28.61
CA ASN A 496 -11.44 8.27 27.75
C ASN A 496 -10.19 8.17 26.88
N MET A 497 -10.38 7.81 25.61
CA MET A 497 -9.30 7.69 24.62
C MET A 497 -8.64 9.04 24.29
N SER A 498 -9.35 10.17 24.45
CA SER A 498 -8.77 11.50 24.29
C SER A 498 -7.66 11.76 25.31
N LYS A 499 -7.79 11.24 26.54
CA LYS A 499 -6.73 11.36 27.57
C LYS A 499 -5.49 10.54 27.23
N GLU A 500 -5.68 9.41 26.54
CA GLU A 500 -4.57 8.59 26.04
C GLU A 500 -3.94 9.12 24.74
N LYS A 501 -4.43 10.25 24.23
CA LYS A 501 -3.98 10.91 22.99
C LYS A 501 -4.16 10.03 21.75
N VAL A 502 -5.17 9.16 21.76
CA VAL A 502 -5.54 8.32 20.61
C VAL A 502 -6.69 9.00 19.89
N LEU A 503 -6.35 9.83 18.90
CA LEU A 503 -7.29 10.64 18.14
C LEU A 503 -7.17 10.31 16.66
N GLN A 504 -8.30 10.30 15.96
CA GLN A 504 -8.37 10.10 14.51
C GLN A 504 -9.16 11.24 13.85
N PRO A 505 -8.82 11.64 12.61
CA PRO A 505 -9.59 12.63 11.87
C PRO A 505 -11.02 12.17 11.62
N LEU A 506 -11.98 13.10 11.75
CA LEU A 506 -13.38 12.83 11.41
C LEU A 506 -13.54 12.32 9.97
N LEU A 507 -12.78 12.90 9.03
CA LEU A 507 -12.88 12.57 7.61
C LEU A 507 -12.69 11.07 7.36
N VAL A 508 -11.71 10.45 8.04
CA VAL A 508 -11.37 9.02 7.89
C VAL A 508 -12.57 8.13 8.20
N SER A 509 -13.25 8.36 9.33
CA SER A 509 -14.42 7.57 9.71
C SER A 509 -15.64 7.89 8.86
N THR A 510 -15.87 9.16 8.50
CA THR A 510 -17.01 9.53 7.65
C THR A 510 -16.90 8.87 6.27
N SER A 511 -15.74 8.96 5.62
CA SER A 511 -15.53 8.37 4.30
C SER A 511 -15.57 6.84 4.35
N ALA A 512 -15.03 6.23 5.42
CA ALA A 512 -15.05 4.78 5.55
C ALA A 512 -16.48 4.22 5.63
N VAL A 513 -17.39 4.86 6.38
CA VAL A 513 -18.78 4.41 6.49
C VAL A 513 -19.56 4.62 5.20
N GLU A 514 -19.40 5.80 4.57
CA GLU A 514 -20.07 6.13 3.29
C GLU A 514 -19.63 5.18 2.17
N LEU A 515 -18.32 5.05 1.94
CA LEU A 515 -17.77 4.22 0.88
C LEU A 515 -18.07 2.73 1.08
N ALA A 516 -18.04 2.24 2.32
CA ALA A 516 -18.40 0.85 2.62
C ALA A 516 -19.88 0.57 2.34
N ALA A 517 -20.78 1.47 2.76
CA ALA A 517 -22.22 1.33 2.51
C ALA A 517 -22.56 1.40 1.01
N GLU A 518 -21.93 2.31 0.26
CA GLU A 518 -22.08 2.41 -1.20
C GLU A 518 -21.57 1.15 -1.91
N THR A 519 -20.42 0.62 -1.48
CA THR A 519 -19.87 -0.61 -2.06
C THR A 519 -20.79 -1.81 -1.81
N VAL A 520 -21.33 -1.93 -0.60
CA VAL A 520 -22.33 -2.97 -0.28
C VAL A 520 -23.57 -2.83 -1.17
N LYS A 521 -24.07 -1.62 -1.38
CA LYS A 521 -25.18 -1.35 -2.30
C LYS A 521 -24.85 -1.80 -3.72
N MET A 522 -23.66 -1.50 -4.24
CA MET A 522 -23.26 -1.94 -5.58
C MET A 522 -23.23 -3.47 -5.67
N ILE A 523 -22.64 -4.16 -4.69
CA ILE A 523 -22.53 -5.62 -4.67
C ILE A 523 -23.91 -6.29 -4.58
N LEU A 524 -24.80 -5.76 -3.73
CA LEU A 524 -26.16 -6.25 -3.59
C LEU A 524 -27.04 -5.97 -4.81
N ARG A 525 -26.63 -5.13 -5.75
CA ARG A 525 -27.40 -4.91 -6.99
C ARG A 525 -27.02 -5.88 -8.11
N ILE A 526 -25.92 -6.60 -7.97
CA ILE A 526 -25.47 -7.60 -8.95
C ILE A 526 -26.34 -8.86 -8.77
N ASP A 527 -27.08 -9.21 -9.82
CA ASP A 527 -27.94 -10.39 -9.88
C ASP A 527 -27.43 -11.49 -10.81
N ASP A 528 -26.63 -11.17 -11.83
CA ASP A 528 -25.94 -12.14 -12.67
C ASP A 528 -24.51 -11.68 -13.03
N ILE A 529 -23.64 -12.62 -13.37
CA ILE A 529 -22.27 -12.35 -13.82
C ILE A 529 -22.07 -12.98 -15.20
N ALA A 530 -22.08 -12.15 -16.23
CA ALA A 530 -21.76 -12.56 -17.60
C ALA A 530 -20.28 -12.29 -17.91
N LEU A 531 -19.54 -13.33 -18.30
CA LEU A 531 -18.15 -13.19 -18.74
C LEU A 531 -18.12 -12.87 -20.23
N THR A 532 -17.82 -11.62 -20.58
CA THR A 532 -17.57 -11.20 -21.96
C THR A 532 -16.07 -11.23 -22.26
N ARG A 533 -15.68 -11.73 -23.43
CA ARG A 533 -14.31 -11.49 -23.94
C ARG A 533 -14.26 -10.05 -24.42
N HIS A 534 -13.26 -9.29 -24.01
CA HIS A 534 -12.92 -8.02 -24.65
C HIS A 534 -12.56 -8.32 -26.11
N ASN A 535 -13.52 -8.16 -27.02
CA ASN A 535 -13.21 -8.03 -28.43
C ASN A 535 -12.85 -6.56 -28.67
N GLU A 536 -11.66 -6.33 -29.23
CA GLU A 536 -11.37 -5.12 -30.00
C GLU A 536 -12.53 -4.84 -30.98
N PRO A 537 -12.80 -3.57 -31.34
CA PRO A 537 -13.98 -3.21 -32.14
C PRO A 537 -14.07 -4.09 -33.40
N SER A 538 -15.18 -4.81 -33.51
CA SER A 538 -15.45 -5.71 -34.62
C SER A 538 -15.65 -4.92 -35.92
N LEU A 539 -15.10 -5.45 -37.02
CA LEU A 539 -15.16 -4.99 -38.42
C LEU A 539 -16.48 -4.33 -38.88
N VAL A 540 -17.61 -4.66 -38.26
CA VAL A 540 -18.93 -4.09 -38.53
C VAL A 540 -18.95 -2.57 -38.38
N SER A 541 -18.24 -1.99 -37.40
CA SER A 541 -18.22 -0.54 -37.21
C SER A 541 -17.40 0.21 -38.26
N ILE A 542 -16.50 -0.49 -38.96
CA ILE A 542 -15.69 0.09 -40.05
C ILE A 542 -16.45 0.02 -41.38
N MET A 543 -17.42 -0.89 -41.50
CA MET A 543 -18.24 -1.06 -42.70
C MET A 543 -19.31 0.03 -42.85
N ASP A 544 -19.84 0.58 -41.75
CA ASP A 544 -20.88 1.61 -41.80
C ASP A 544 -20.37 2.97 -42.32
N ASP A 545 -19.10 3.33 -42.04
CA ASP A 545 -18.51 4.60 -42.50
C ASP A 545 -18.13 4.61 -44.00
N ALA A 546 -18.11 3.45 -44.66
CA ALA A 546 -17.63 3.30 -46.04
C ALA A 546 -18.74 3.25 -47.10
N LEU A 547 -20.02 3.29 -46.72
CA LEU A 547 -21.18 3.13 -47.62
C LEU A 547 -21.54 4.38 -48.44
N PHE A 548 -20.75 5.46 -48.37
CA PHE A 548 -21.01 6.75 -49.05
C PHE A 548 -19.92 7.18 -50.07
N GLY A 549 -19.53 6.32 -51.01
CA GLY A 549 -18.61 6.75 -52.08
C GLY A 549 -18.52 5.83 -53.31
N ASP A 550 -18.76 6.39 -54.49
CA ASP A 550 -18.77 5.76 -55.82
C ASP A 550 -17.39 5.20 -56.26
N GLY A 551 -17.37 3.97 -56.79
CA GLY A 551 -16.19 3.42 -57.48
C GLY A 551 -16.15 1.89 -57.60
N SER A 552 -17.07 1.27 -58.35
CA SER A 552 -17.26 -0.20 -58.36
C SER A 552 -16.10 -1.02 -58.94
N GLU A 553 -15.26 -0.47 -59.83
CA GLU A 553 -14.16 -1.23 -60.46
C GLU A 553 -12.90 -1.30 -59.59
N ALA A 554 -12.52 -0.19 -58.93
CA ALA A 554 -11.46 -0.20 -57.94
C ALA A 554 -11.82 -1.05 -56.72
N LEU A 555 -13.11 -1.04 -56.33
CA LEU A 555 -13.66 -1.86 -55.25
C LEU A 555 -13.50 -3.36 -55.52
N THR A 556 -13.75 -3.81 -56.76
CA THR A 556 -13.67 -5.23 -57.12
C THR A 556 -12.22 -5.73 -57.14
N ALA A 557 -11.28 -4.91 -57.61
CA ALA A 557 -9.85 -5.20 -57.59
C ALA A 557 -9.27 -5.15 -56.16
N ALA A 558 -9.71 -4.18 -55.34
CA ALA A 558 -9.36 -4.08 -53.93
C ALA A 558 -9.92 -5.27 -53.13
N MET A 559 -11.16 -5.69 -53.39
CA MET A 559 -11.78 -6.88 -52.78
C MET A 559 -11.00 -8.16 -53.10
N LYS A 560 -10.60 -8.39 -54.37
CA LYS A 560 -9.79 -9.57 -54.73
C LYS A 560 -8.40 -9.54 -54.07
N ARG A 561 -7.74 -8.38 -54.00
CA ARG A 561 -6.46 -8.21 -53.30
C ARG A 561 -6.60 -8.36 -51.78
N MET A 562 -7.70 -7.88 -51.21
CA MET A 562 -8.02 -8.03 -49.79
C MET A 562 -8.30 -9.48 -49.43
N PHE A 563 -9.03 -10.23 -50.26
CA PHE A 563 -9.36 -11.64 -50.01
C PHE A 563 -8.11 -12.51 -50.04
N THR A 564 -7.25 -12.30 -51.03
CA THR A 564 -5.93 -12.98 -51.14
C THR A 564 -4.98 -12.59 -49.99
N LEU A 565 -5.00 -11.33 -49.54
CA LEU A 565 -4.27 -10.91 -48.34
C LEU A 565 -4.85 -11.52 -47.06
N GLN A 566 -6.17 -11.67 -46.95
CA GLN A 566 -6.84 -12.33 -45.83
C GLN A 566 -6.47 -13.82 -45.76
N GLU A 567 -6.48 -14.53 -46.89
CA GLU A 567 -6.05 -15.93 -46.94
C GLU A 567 -4.58 -16.09 -46.56
N MET A 568 -3.68 -15.25 -47.11
CA MET A 568 -2.26 -15.26 -46.72
C MET A 568 -2.07 -14.91 -45.24
N ARG A 569 -2.85 -13.99 -44.69
CA ARG A 569 -2.80 -13.59 -43.28
C ARG A 569 -3.36 -14.68 -42.37
N ALA A 570 -4.41 -15.38 -42.79
CA ALA A 570 -4.97 -16.53 -42.07
C ALA A 570 -3.98 -17.71 -42.06
N MET A 571 -3.31 -17.99 -43.19
CA MET A 571 -2.25 -18.99 -43.27
C MET A 571 -1.07 -18.66 -42.36
N ARG A 572 -0.61 -17.40 -42.37
CA ARG A 572 0.47 -16.94 -41.46
C ARG A 572 0.06 -16.99 -40.01
N MET A 573 -1.17 -16.58 -39.68
CA MET A 573 -1.71 -16.68 -38.32
C MET A 573 -1.79 -18.13 -37.86
N HIS A 574 -2.20 -19.04 -38.73
CA HIS A 574 -2.24 -20.47 -38.43
C HIS A 574 -0.83 -21.03 -38.19
N ASP A 575 0.15 -20.73 -39.04
CA ASP A 575 1.53 -21.17 -38.84
C ASP A 575 2.14 -20.60 -37.54
N VAL A 576 1.92 -19.31 -37.26
CA VAL A 576 2.35 -18.67 -36.00
C VAL A 576 1.66 -19.32 -34.80
N HIS A 577 0.36 -19.62 -34.88
CA HIS A 577 -0.37 -20.28 -33.80
C HIS A 577 0.15 -21.69 -33.55
N THR A 578 0.45 -22.45 -34.60
CA THR A 578 0.99 -23.81 -34.51
C THR A 578 2.40 -23.80 -33.91
N ARG A 579 3.26 -22.87 -34.31
CA ARG A 579 4.60 -22.68 -33.70
C ARG A 579 4.50 -22.25 -32.24
N TYR A 580 3.54 -21.38 -31.91
CA TYR A 580 3.30 -20.96 -30.54
C TYR A 580 2.79 -22.11 -29.67
N GLN A 581 1.87 -22.93 -30.17
CA GLN A 581 1.39 -24.12 -29.45
C GLN A 581 2.51 -25.15 -29.24
N ALA A 582 3.36 -25.37 -30.24
CA ALA A 582 4.53 -26.24 -30.12
C ALA A 582 5.51 -25.73 -29.04
N ALA A 583 5.83 -24.44 -29.05
CA ALA A 583 6.68 -23.82 -28.04
C ALA A 583 6.06 -23.89 -26.62
N LEU A 584 4.75 -23.72 -26.51
CA LEU A 584 4.02 -23.82 -25.24
C LEU A 584 4.00 -25.25 -24.70
N ALA A 585 3.83 -26.25 -25.58
CA ALA A 585 3.89 -27.67 -25.22
C ALA A 585 5.29 -28.05 -24.71
N GLU A 586 6.34 -27.57 -25.39
CA GLU A 586 7.73 -27.80 -24.98
C GLU A 586 8.05 -27.14 -23.64
N ALA A 587 7.60 -25.89 -23.42
CA ALA A 587 7.76 -25.19 -22.16
C ALA A 587 7.02 -25.89 -21.00
N ARG A 588 5.80 -26.39 -21.25
CA ARG A 588 5.03 -27.20 -20.28
C ARG A 588 5.75 -28.51 -19.94
N ALA A 589 6.30 -29.20 -20.94
CA ALA A 589 7.06 -30.43 -20.72
C ALA A 589 8.31 -30.18 -19.87
N ARG A 590 9.07 -29.11 -20.16
CA ARG A 590 10.23 -28.70 -19.35
C ARG A 590 9.85 -28.37 -17.91
N HIS A 591 8.75 -27.65 -17.69
CA HIS A 591 8.27 -27.30 -16.36
C HIS A 591 7.81 -28.53 -15.56
N ILE A 592 7.09 -29.47 -16.19
CA ILE A 592 6.66 -30.73 -15.56
C ILE A 592 7.89 -31.58 -15.20
N ALA A 593 8.91 -31.64 -16.06
CA ALA A 593 10.14 -32.37 -15.79
C ALA A 593 10.90 -31.78 -14.58
N GLN A 594 11.08 -30.45 -14.54
CA GLN A 594 11.70 -29.76 -13.40
C GLN A 594 10.90 -29.97 -12.10
N TYR A 595 9.57 -29.95 -12.18
CA TYR A 595 8.71 -30.19 -11.02
C TYR A 595 8.86 -31.61 -10.48
N LYS A 596 8.88 -32.63 -11.35
CA LYS A 596 9.12 -34.03 -10.97
C LYS A 596 10.51 -34.23 -10.34
N GLU A 597 11.53 -33.58 -10.89
CA GLU A 597 12.88 -33.65 -10.33
C GLU A 597 12.97 -32.99 -8.94
N SER A 598 12.31 -31.84 -8.77
CA SER A 598 12.19 -31.16 -7.47
C SER A 598 11.48 -32.03 -6.44
N GLN A 599 10.37 -32.68 -6.79
CA GLN A 599 9.67 -33.60 -5.90
C GLN A 599 10.56 -34.77 -5.48
N LYS A 600 11.27 -35.39 -6.43
CA LYS A 600 12.19 -36.49 -6.13
C LYS A 600 13.30 -36.07 -5.16
N ARG A 601 13.87 -34.86 -5.33
CA ARG A 601 14.86 -34.29 -4.38
C ARG A 601 14.26 -34.05 -3.00
N MET A 602 13.01 -33.58 -2.92
CA MET A 602 12.30 -33.37 -1.66
C MET A 602 12.03 -34.68 -0.92
N GLU A 603 11.57 -35.72 -1.63
CA GLU A 603 11.35 -37.05 -1.07
C GLU A 603 12.64 -37.67 -0.55
N THR A 604 13.73 -37.54 -1.30
CA THR A 604 15.06 -38.02 -0.88
C THR A 604 15.53 -37.32 0.41
N ARG A 605 15.34 -36.00 0.50
CA ARG A 605 15.62 -35.25 1.74
C ARG A 605 14.73 -35.68 2.90
N ARG A 606 13.42 -35.87 2.67
CA ARG A 606 12.47 -36.29 3.70
C ARG A 606 12.84 -37.68 4.24
N ALA A 607 13.20 -38.62 3.37
CA ALA A 607 13.68 -39.94 3.75
C ALA A 607 14.96 -39.86 4.61
N TYR A 608 15.92 -39.01 4.22
CA TYR A 608 17.13 -38.77 5.01
C TYR A 608 16.83 -38.23 6.41
N TYR A 609 15.94 -37.25 6.53
CA TYR A 609 15.57 -36.70 7.85
C TYR A 609 14.81 -37.70 8.71
N ILE A 610 13.90 -38.49 8.14
CA ILE A 610 13.19 -39.55 8.87
C ILE A 610 14.18 -40.59 9.41
N ALA A 611 15.15 -41.03 8.59
CA ALA A 611 16.19 -41.97 9.03
C ALA A 611 17.05 -41.38 10.17
N LYS A 612 17.39 -40.09 10.08
CA LYS A 612 18.15 -39.39 11.13
C LYS A 612 17.35 -39.29 12.44
N VAL A 613 16.07 -38.94 12.37
CA VAL A 613 15.18 -38.91 13.55
C VAL A 613 15.04 -40.30 14.17
N ALA A 614 14.84 -41.35 13.37
CA ALA A 614 14.77 -42.72 13.86
C ALA A 614 16.05 -43.12 14.61
N SER A 615 17.23 -42.74 14.09
CA SER A 615 18.51 -42.99 14.79
C SER A 615 18.62 -42.28 16.14
N HIS A 616 18.11 -41.04 16.25
CA HIS A 616 18.10 -40.30 17.51
C HIS A 616 17.11 -40.89 18.52
N VAL A 617 15.95 -41.36 18.06
CA VAL A 617 14.96 -42.04 18.91
C VAL A 617 15.53 -43.36 19.45
N GLN A 618 16.22 -44.14 18.61
CA GLN A 618 16.87 -45.38 19.05
C GLN A 618 17.92 -45.09 20.13
N ARG A 619 18.79 -44.10 19.89
CA ARG A 619 19.83 -43.69 20.85
C ARG A 619 19.24 -43.17 22.17
N ARG A 620 18.08 -42.52 22.13
CA ARG A 620 17.35 -42.10 23.32
C ARG A 620 16.81 -43.30 24.11
N ARG A 621 16.23 -44.29 23.44
CA ARG A 621 15.77 -45.53 24.10
C ARG A 621 16.92 -46.27 24.78
N ASP A 622 18.08 -46.35 24.13
CA ASP A 622 19.28 -46.99 24.70
C ASP A 622 19.83 -46.23 25.92
N LEU A 623 19.67 -44.91 25.96
CA LEU A 623 20.01 -44.09 27.12
C LEU A 623 18.99 -44.29 28.25
N GLU A 624 17.70 -44.34 27.92
CA GLU A 624 16.63 -44.57 28.91
C GLU A 624 16.77 -45.93 29.59
N THR A 625 17.13 -47.00 28.87
CA THR A 625 17.45 -48.30 29.48
C THR A 625 18.67 -48.24 30.38
N LYS A 626 19.77 -47.62 29.93
CA LYS A 626 20.97 -47.44 30.78
C LYS A 626 20.70 -46.64 32.05
N VAL A 627 19.85 -45.63 31.99
CA VAL A 627 19.44 -44.84 33.15
C VAL A 627 18.60 -45.68 34.11
N LYS A 628 17.66 -46.48 33.60
CA LYS A 628 16.89 -47.43 34.42
C LYS A 628 17.80 -48.41 35.16
N ASP A 629 18.74 -49.04 34.47
CA ASP A 629 19.71 -49.96 35.08
C ASP A 629 20.60 -49.28 36.15
N MET A 630 20.86 -47.98 35.99
CA MET A 630 21.62 -47.20 36.97
C MET A 630 20.80 -46.90 38.22
N VAL A 631 19.52 -46.54 38.03
CA VAL A 631 18.58 -46.28 39.12
C VAL A 631 18.32 -47.56 39.93
N GLU A 632 18.14 -48.71 39.27
CA GLU A 632 17.98 -50.00 39.97
C GLU A 632 19.21 -50.36 40.80
N ARG A 633 20.42 -50.16 40.27
CA ARG A 633 21.66 -50.36 41.03
C ARG A 633 21.80 -49.42 42.22
N MET A 634 21.47 -48.14 42.05
CA MET A 634 21.45 -47.18 43.16
C MET A 634 20.42 -47.56 44.23
N GLY A 635 19.24 -48.06 43.82
CA GLY A 635 18.22 -48.56 44.73
C GLY A 635 18.71 -49.73 45.56
N MET A 636 19.40 -50.71 44.95
CA MET A 636 19.98 -51.84 45.68
C MET A 636 21.06 -51.40 46.68
N GLU A 637 21.93 -50.45 46.31
CA GLU A 637 22.93 -49.91 47.24
C GLU A 637 22.29 -49.14 48.40
N LEU A 638 21.20 -48.38 48.16
CA LEU A 638 20.47 -47.70 49.23
C LEU A 638 19.86 -48.66 50.24
N VAL A 639 19.24 -49.76 49.77
CA VAL A 639 18.69 -50.80 50.66
C VAL A 639 19.82 -51.42 51.49
N LYS A 640 20.98 -51.68 50.88
CA LYS A 640 22.15 -52.22 51.59
C LYS A 640 22.68 -51.25 52.65
N ILE A 641 22.65 -49.95 52.39
CA ILE A 641 23.00 -48.90 53.36
C ILE A 641 21.98 -48.87 54.50
N GLU A 642 20.68 -48.98 54.21
CA GLU A 642 19.62 -49.04 55.23
C GLU A 642 19.80 -50.26 56.14
N GLU A 643 20.06 -51.45 55.57
CA GLU A 643 20.33 -52.67 56.34
C GLU A 643 21.55 -52.51 57.27
N LEU A 644 22.63 -51.91 56.78
CA LEU A 644 23.83 -51.61 57.59
C LEU A 644 23.54 -50.59 58.70
N MET A 645 22.71 -49.58 58.43
CA MET A 645 22.29 -48.60 59.42
C MET A 645 21.44 -49.24 60.51
N THR A 646 20.45 -50.07 60.15
CA THR A 646 19.61 -50.80 61.12
C THR A 646 20.42 -51.74 62.00
N ALA A 647 21.37 -52.50 61.42
CA ALA A 647 22.27 -53.35 62.20
C ALA A 647 23.15 -52.52 63.17
N GLY A 648 23.56 -51.32 62.77
CA GLY A 648 24.28 -50.39 63.63
C GLY A 648 23.42 -49.82 64.78
N TYR A 649 22.14 -49.56 64.54
CA TYR A 649 21.20 -49.13 65.59
C TYR A 649 20.91 -50.25 66.59
N ASP A 650 20.63 -51.46 66.12
CA ASP A 650 20.38 -52.63 66.99
C ASP A 650 21.60 -52.94 67.87
N GLY A 651 22.81 -52.81 67.31
CA GLY A 651 24.07 -52.95 68.05
C GLY A 651 24.20 -51.93 69.18
N ARG A 652 23.90 -50.65 68.91
CA ARG A 652 23.94 -49.59 69.94
C ARG A 652 22.84 -49.75 70.97
N GLU A 653 21.66 -50.23 70.60
CA GLU A 653 20.56 -50.50 71.54
C GLU A 653 20.92 -51.68 72.47
N ALA A 654 21.60 -52.70 71.95
CA ALA A 654 22.11 -53.80 72.75
C ALA A 654 23.23 -53.35 73.71
N GLU A 655 24.13 -52.47 73.28
CA GLU A 655 25.14 -51.85 74.15
C GLU A 655 24.51 -50.94 75.22
N ALA A 656 23.51 -50.14 74.87
CA ALA A 656 22.78 -49.31 75.82
C ALA A 656 22.02 -50.15 76.86
N LYS A 657 21.37 -51.25 76.44
CA LYS A 657 20.72 -52.19 77.37
C LYS A 657 21.72 -52.89 78.29
N LYS A 658 22.92 -53.21 77.80
CA LYS A 658 24.01 -53.74 78.64
C LYS A 658 24.52 -52.70 79.65
N ALA A 659 24.70 -51.45 79.24
CA ALA A 659 25.13 -50.37 80.12
C ALA A 659 24.10 -50.10 81.24
N ILE A 660 22.80 -50.08 80.90
CA ILE A 660 21.72 -49.92 81.90
C ILE A 660 21.70 -51.12 82.88
N ALA A 661 21.90 -52.34 82.39
CA ALA A 661 21.97 -53.53 83.24
C ALA A 661 23.24 -53.60 84.12
N GLU A 662 24.30 -52.87 83.76
CA GLU A 662 25.50 -52.70 84.58
C GLU A 662 25.37 -51.56 85.61
N GLU A 663 24.53 -50.54 85.37
CA GLU A 663 24.19 -49.50 86.35
C GLU A 663 23.17 -49.96 87.42
N GLU A 664 22.37 -51.00 87.15
CA GLU A 664 21.41 -51.59 88.11
C GLU A 664 22.01 -52.68 89.03
N LYS A 665 23.32 -52.95 88.93
CA LYS A 665 24.08 -53.86 89.82
C LYS A 665 25.03 -53.08 90.73
#